data_AF-S8AME0-F1
#
_entry.id   AF-S8AME0-F1
#
_cell.length_a   1.000
_cell.length_b   1.000
_cell.length_c   1.000
_cell.angle_alpha   90.00
_cell.angle_beta   90.00
_cell.angle_gamma   90.00
#
_symmetry.space_group_name_H-M   'P 1'
#
loop_
_entity.id
_entity.type
_entity.pdbx_description
1 polymer ?
#
loop_
_entity_poly.entity_id
_entity_poly.type
_entity_poly.pdbx_seq_one_letter_code
_entity_poly.pdbx_strand_id
1 'polypeptide(L)'
;MASPSTDRKRSLAQIHHELGIPALLSSPRYVKLLLTTRFIRLFAYGQTTLILALFLKALNVSLEGIGLFMSLTLFGDVVVSLLLTLVADRIGRRRMLGFGALLIAGSGAIFAFTDTYWILVATSVIGVISPSGNEIGPFRAIEESTIASLVHADERADLFAWYVLLGTLSRALGNLVCGWTVTALENSGWTPLESYKMVFLGYSVLGLINAVITTFLSTKCEEHNRKTHRESGTEAAPFLDPDSRDSIDTDRRSESSSTPRLSFVQRITSLFPHITPESRSTLIKLCLLFGVDSFASGLMPASLITLYFHETFSFPPGALGTLFFTTNLVSSAGNLLASAVARRIGLIKTMVFTHLPSAICLTFIPMFPSVYPAIVFLVIRSLLGSMGQAPRSAFLSAVMKREERTAVMGIVTVTKTLSQSAGPFVTGIMGGTGLFWVSFVVSGAGITGLATAYSLCRFSPETEITLLEASPRTGGWIRSNSIQTPNGRIMFESGPRSLRPWTVNGVMTLNLINHLKLEPEMLLVPKTSPAAQNRYIYFANQLNKLPSSLTGAFSALRLPVMQGAVGSMLLEPFRRRRPATIEDESVESFLTRRFGPNVTNNLVSAVFHGIYAGDIAKLSADSILHEMYRNERVYGSIVRGAIGVQEILLEDQILRGMYTARTGRLLNSMHGTSIYSFKGGMETLVKALDQDLRKQDDVDVRTGVEVTGLRYNNENEQIEVLGYEAENNSFDFVISTLSASKTAALLPPNTADSLFETKSVTVMVVNMFYDKPNMLGYSGFGYLIPKSVPLGQNPHRALGVIFDSDAMPGQDERPGTKVTVMLGGHWWDGKSSFPSEEEGLAMAKEVLQQHLGITETPAETMASLQRDCIPQYGVGHAGRLRQVHEDLMDKMGGRLVVAGNSYGGVGLNDCVRSARDAAFGVAAGKRMTGLEKWAFEETWVSKDL
;
A
#
# COMPACT_ATOMS: atom_id res chain seq x y z
N MET A 1 -31.50 -30.04 49.70
CA MET A 1 -30.13 -29.49 49.63
C MET A 1 -29.22 -30.55 49.02
N ALA A 2 -29.05 -30.54 47.70
CA ALA A 2 -28.02 -31.35 47.02
C ALA A 2 -26.75 -30.50 46.90
N SER A 3 -25.60 -31.04 47.27
CA SER A 3 -24.36 -30.26 47.44
C SER A 3 -23.88 -29.64 46.11
N PRO A 4 -23.29 -28.43 46.11
CA PRO A 4 -22.69 -27.80 44.91
C PRO A 4 -21.48 -28.55 44.32
N SER A 5 -21.03 -29.63 44.96
CA SER A 5 -19.79 -30.33 44.60
C SER A 5 -19.95 -31.32 43.45
N THR A 6 -21.17 -31.80 43.17
CA THR A 6 -21.44 -32.87 42.19
C THR A 6 -21.63 -32.35 40.75
N ASP A 7 -22.24 -31.19 40.56
CA ASP A 7 -22.41 -30.59 39.21
C ASP A 7 -21.12 -30.00 38.65
N ARG A 8 -20.27 -29.43 39.51
CA ARG A 8 -18.94 -28.95 39.11
C ARG A 8 -18.03 -30.10 38.67
N LYS A 9 -18.15 -31.27 39.30
CA LYS A 9 -17.43 -32.49 38.92
C LYS A 9 -17.92 -33.07 37.58
N ARG A 10 -19.22 -33.03 37.29
CA ARG A 10 -19.78 -33.46 35.99
C ARG A 10 -19.36 -32.54 34.84
N SER A 11 -19.38 -31.23 35.05
CA SER A 11 -18.90 -30.23 34.08
C SER A 11 -17.40 -30.38 33.77
N LEU A 12 -16.55 -30.56 34.80
CA LEU A 12 -15.12 -30.80 34.60
C LEU A 12 -14.83 -32.15 33.94
N ALA A 13 -15.60 -33.20 34.25
CA ALA A 13 -15.44 -34.52 33.64
C ALA A 13 -15.85 -34.53 32.15
N GLN A 14 -16.88 -33.79 31.77
CA GLN A 14 -17.24 -33.59 30.35
C GLN A 14 -16.16 -32.82 29.59
N ILE A 15 -15.66 -31.71 30.15
CA ILE A 15 -14.55 -30.96 29.55
C ILE A 15 -13.29 -31.83 29.45
N HIS A 16 -13.00 -32.65 30.46
CA HIS A 16 -11.87 -33.57 30.47
C HIS A 16 -11.98 -34.62 29.34
N HIS A 17 -13.18 -35.14 29.07
CA HIS A 17 -13.43 -36.09 27.98
C HIS A 17 -13.45 -35.43 26.60
N GLU A 18 -13.98 -34.21 26.48
CA GLU A 18 -14.01 -33.44 25.23
C GLU A 18 -12.62 -32.92 24.80
N LEU A 19 -11.70 -32.72 25.76
CA LEU A 19 -10.31 -32.35 25.50
C LEU A 19 -9.39 -33.55 25.18
N GLY A 20 -9.92 -34.78 25.16
CA GLY A 20 -9.13 -35.97 24.84
C GLY A 20 -8.05 -36.32 25.88
N ILE A 21 -8.13 -35.78 27.10
CA ILE A 21 -7.16 -36.04 28.18
C ILE A 21 -7.15 -37.54 28.59
N PRO A 22 -8.29 -38.26 28.64
CA PRO A 22 -8.29 -39.70 28.89
C PRO A 22 -7.44 -40.48 27.89
N ALA A 23 -7.53 -40.17 26.58
CA ALA A 23 -6.75 -40.84 25.54
C ALA A 23 -5.23 -40.62 25.72
N LEU A 24 -4.81 -39.43 26.16
CA LEU A 24 -3.40 -39.15 26.48
C LEU A 24 -2.93 -39.95 27.71
N LEU A 25 -3.75 -40.03 28.76
CA LEU A 25 -3.43 -40.74 29.99
C LEU A 25 -3.48 -42.26 29.84
N SER A 26 -4.42 -42.79 29.06
CA SER A 26 -4.57 -44.22 28.73
C SER A 26 -3.54 -44.71 27.72
N SER A 27 -2.93 -43.80 26.94
CA SER A 27 -2.01 -44.18 25.86
C SER A 27 -0.81 -45.02 26.34
N PRO A 28 -0.34 -45.99 25.52
CA PRO A 28 0.80 -46.84 25.84
C PRO A 28 2.07 -46.02 26.13
N ARG A 29 2.94 -46.55 27.00
CA ARG A 29 4.22 -45.91 27.38
C ARG A 29 5.05 -45.46 26.17
N TYR A 30 5.04 -46.21 25.07
CA TYR A 30 5.80 -45.88 23.87
C TYR A 30 5.24 -44.68 23.09
N VAL A 31 3.93 -44.45 23.13
CA VAL A 31 3.30 -43.24 22.56
C VAL A 31 3.70 -42.01 23.38
N LYS A 32 3.71 -42.13 24.72
CA LYS A 32 4.19 -41.07 25.62
C LYS A 32 5.67 -40.76 25.40
N LEU A 33 6.50 -41.78 25.16
CA LEU A 33 7.91 -41.59 24.80
C LEU A 33 8.06 -40.85 23.46
N LEU A 34 7.28 -41.20 22.43
CA LEU A 34 7.28 -40.47 21.14
C LEU A 34 6.86 -39.00 21.29
N LEU A 35 5.83 -38.73 22.10
CA LEU A 35 5.41 -37.35 22.41
C LEU A 35 6.50 -36.58 23.16
N THR A 36 7.23 -37.26 24.06
CA THR A 36 8.34 -36.66 24.82
C THR A 36 9.52 -36.34 23.91
N THR A 37 9.90 -37.25 23.01
CA THR A 37 11.00 -37.02 22.06
C THR A 37 10.72 -35.86 21.12
N ARG A 38 9.45 -35.74 20.70
CA ARG A 38 8.96 -34.60 19.91
C ARG A 38 9.00 -33.30 20.71
N PHE A 39 8.53 -33.32 21.95
CA PHE A 39 8.52 -32.14 22.83
C PHE A 39 9.92 -31.58 22.99
N ILE A 40 10.89 -32.43 23.35
CA ILE A 40 12.30 -32.04 23.53
C ILE A 40 12.88 -31.47 22.23
N ARG A 41 12.64 -32.12 21.10
CA ARG A 41 13.12 -31.66 19.79
C ARG A 41 12.57 -30.29 19.42
N LEU A 42 11.26 -30.08 19.55
CA LEU A 42 10.63 -28.80 19.18
C LEU A 42 10.93 -27.67 20.17
N PHE A 43 11.16 -28.02 21.44
CA PHE A 43 11.72 -27.09 22.42
C PHE A 43 13.11 -26.62 21.98
N ALA A 44 13.99 -27.54 21.57
CA ALA A 44 15.31 -27.24 21.06
C ALA A 44 15.26 -26.37 19.79
N TYR A 45 14.38 -26.67 18.83
CA TYR A 45 14.20 -25.85 17.61
C TYR A 45 13.71 -24.43 17.93
N GLY A 46 12.86 -24.27 18.95
CA GLY A 46 12.46 -22.95 19.45
C GLY A 46 13.68 -22.14 19.89
N GLN A 47 14.60 -22.76 20.63
CA GLN A 47 15.81 -22.05 21.08
C GLN A 47 16.65 -21.57 19.90
N THR A 48 16.97 -22.46 18.95
CA THR A 48 17.83 -22.11 17.81
C THR A 48 17.19 -21.08 16.90
N THR A 49 15.88 -21.17 16.64
CA THR A 49 15.17 -20.21 15.76
C THR A 49 15.29 -18.77 16.24
N LEU A 50 15.24 -18.55 17.56
CA LEU A 50 15.36 -17.21 18.13
C LEU A 50 16.75 -16.62 17.89
N ILE A 51 17.81 -17.40 18.06
CA ILE A 51 19.19 -16.87 18.07
C ILE A 51 19.94 -17.06 16.76
N LEU A 52 19.45 -17.87 15.81
CA LEU A 52 20.23 -18.28 14.63
C LEU A 52 20.73 -17.09 13.79
N ALA A 53 19.87 -16.12 13.50
CA ALA A 53 20.25 -14.93 12.75
C ALA A 53 21.15 -13.98 13.57
N LEU A 54 20.87 -13.84 14.87
CA LEU A 54 21.67 -13.03 15.80
C LEU A 54 23.08 -13.62 15.98
N PHE A 55 23.21 -14.94 16.02
CA PHE A 55 24.47 -15.67 16.08
C PHE A 55 25.33 -15.44 14.84
N LEU A 56 24.75 -15.60 13.64
CA LEU A 56 25.46 -15.34 12.40
C LEU A 56 25.89 -13.88 12.30
N LYS A 57 25.06 -12.94 12.76
CA LYS A 57 25.42 -11.52 12.85
C LYS A 57 26.57 -11.29 13.84
N ALA A 58 26.56 -11.95 15.00
CA ALA A 58 27.64 -11.88 15.99
C ALA A 58 28.96 -12.50 15.50
N LEU A 59 28.89 -13.40 14.50
CA LEU A 59 30.05 -13.91 13.75
C LEU A 59 30.50 -12.96 12.61
N ASN A 60 29.93 -11.77 12.50
CA ASN A 60 30.17 -10.79 11.44
C ASN A 60 29.79 -11.28 10.03
N VAL A 61 28.80 -12.17 9.91
CA VAL A 61 28.24 -12.56 8.61
C VAL A 61 27.35 -11.41 8.10
N SER A 62 27.53 -11.04 6.82
CA SER A 62 26.72 -10.00 6.16
C SER A 62 25.24 -10.41 6.07
N LEU A 63 24.32 -9.44 5.90
CA LEU A 63 22.88 -9.74 5.74
C LEU A 63 22.60 -10.62 4.51
N GLU A 64 23.35 -10.43 3.43
CA GLU A 64 23.39 -11.33 2.27
C GLU A 64 23.77 -12.75 2.66
N GLY A 65 24.84 -12.90 3.44
CA GLY A 65 25.28 -14.19 3.95
C GLY A 65 24.25 -14.83 4.87
N ILE A 66 23.59 -14.06 5.74
CA ILE A 66 22.52 -14.57 6.61
C ILE A 66 21.33 -15.02 5.77
N GLY A 67 20.90 -14.24 4.77
CA GLY A 67 19.82 -14.61 3.86
C GLY A 67 20.14 -15.88 3.06
N LEU A 68 21.34 -15.96 2.48
CA LEU A 68 21.83 -17.13 1.76
C LEU A 68 21.88 -18.36 2.66
N PHE A 69 22.38 -18.22 3.89
CA PHE A 69 22.41 -19.29 4.88
C PHE A 69 21.01 -19.85 5.13
N MET A 70 20.02 -18.98 5.39
CA MET A 70 18.64 -19.40 5.68
C MET A 70 18.00 -20.08 4.46
N SER A 71 18.25 -19.56 3.26
CA SER A 71 17.79 -20.13 2.00
C SER A 71 18.37 -21.50 1.70
N LEU A 72 19.70 -21.66 1.82
CA LEU A 72 20.38 -22.94 1.62
C LEU A 72 19.93 -23.97 2.65
N THR A 73 19.69 -23.55 3.90
CA THR A 73 19.16 -24.43 4.95
C THR A 73 17.75 -24.93 4.61
N LEU A 74 16.82 -24.03 4.25
CA LEU A 74 15.46 -24.41 3.84
C LEU A 74 15.42 -25.24 2.55
N PHE A 75 16.31 -24.97 1.60
CA PHE A 75 16.45 -25.79 0.39
C PHE A 75 17.00 -27.17 0.73
N GLY A 76 18.01 -27.21 1.59
CA GLY A 76 18.58 -28.44 2.15
C GLY A 76 17.54 -29.30 2.86
N ASP A 77 16.63 -28.68 3.62
CA ASP A 77 15.51 -29.36 4.27
C ASP A 77 14.64 -30.13 3.26
N VAL A 78 14.37 -29.56 2.09
CA VAL A 78 13.61 -30.24 1.02
C VAL A 78 14.35 -31.47 0.52
N VAL A 79 15.65 -31.31 0.23
CA VAL A 79 16.49 -32.39 -0.30
C VAL A 79 16.64 -33.51 0.72
N VAL A 80 16.99 -33.18 1.96
CA VAL A 80 17.16 -34.13 3.06
C VAL A 80 15.85 -34.83 3.40
N SER A 81 14.72 -34.12 3.43
CA SER A 81 13.40 -34.73 3.64
C SER A 81 13.06 -35.73 2.54
N LEU A 82 13.32 -35.41 1.28
CA LEU A 82 13.06 -36.31 0.15
C LEU A 82 13.96 -37.54 0.20
N LEU A 83 15.26 -37.36 0.42
CA LEU A 83 16.22 -38.46 0.55
C LEU A 83 15.89 -39.38 1.72
N LEU A 84 15.63 -38.82 2.91
CA LEU A 84 15.34 -39.62 4.10
C LEU A 84 13.99 -40.34 3.99
N THR A 85 12.99 -39.76 3.31
CA THR A 85 11.72 -40.46 3.05
C THR A 85 11.92 -41.71 2.20
N LEU A 86 12.85 -41.69 1.23
CA LEU A 86 13.15 -42.83 0.36
C LEU A 86 13.91 -43.97 1.08
N VAL A 87 14.59 -43.66 2.18
CA VAL A 87 15.44 -44.60 2.91
C VAL A 87 14.83 -44.98 4.27
N ALA A 88 13.86 -44.21 4.78
CA ALA A 88 13.25 -44.37 6.11
C ALA A 88 12.70 -45.79 6.34
N ASP A 89 11.97 -46.33 5.37
CA ASP A 89 11.37 -47.67 5.49
C ASP A 89 12.42 -48.80 5.47
N ARG A 90 13.63 -48.55 4.94
CA ARG A 90 14.75 -49.52 4.95
C ARG A 90 15.58 -49.46 6.22
N ILE A 91 15.71 -48.28 6.83
CA ILE A 91 16.48 -48.07 8.06
C ILE A 91 15.68 -48.49 9.30
N GLY A 92 14.35 -48.36 9.25
CA GLY A 92 13.45 -48.58 10.37
C GLY A 92 13.14 -47.28 11.11
N ARG A 93 11.88 -47.11 11.54
CA ARG A 93 11.32 -45.88 12.10
C ARG A 93 12.00 -45.44 13.39
N ARG A 94 12.31 -46.39 14.27
CA ARG A 94 12.98 -46.11 15.56
C ARG A 94 14.41 -45.67 15.34
N ARG A 95 15.14 -46.37 14.46
CA ARG A 95 16.54 -46.05 14.15
C ARG A 95 16.65 -44.70 13.45
N MET A 96 15.69 -44.37 12.60
CA MET A 96 15.62 -43.07 11.94
C MET A 96 15.40 -41.92 12.94
N LEU A 97 14.52 -42.09 13.93
CA LEU A 97 14.34 -41.12 15.02
C LEU A 97 15.61 -40.94 15.88
N GLY A 98 16.30 -42.05 16.20
CA GLY A 98 17.56 -41.99 16.93
C GLY A 98 18.69 -41.32 16.14
N PHE A 99 18.79 -41.60 14.84
CA PHE A 99 19.74 -40.93 13.95
C PHE A 99 19.48 -39.42 13.87
N GLY A 100 18.22 -39.00 13.77
CA GLY A 100 17.85 -37.59 13.84
C GLY A 100 18.25 -36.91 15.15
N ALA A 101 18.07 -37.58 16.28
CA ALA A 101 18.50 -37.05 17.59
C ALA A 101 20.02 -36.90 17.70
N LEU A 102 20.80 -37.82 17.11
CA LEU A 102 22.26 -37.70 17.03
C LEU A 102 22.71 -36.58 16.09
N LEU A 103 22.00 -36.35 14.97
CA LEU A 103 22.27 -35.22 14.08
C LEU A 103 22.03 -33.87 14.78
N ILE A 104 20.96 -33.75 15.57
CA ILE A 104 20.69 -32.58 16.42
C ILE A 104 21.81 -32.37 17.44
N ALA A 105 22.25 -33.45 18.11
CA ALA A 105 23.34 -33.37 19.07
C ALA A 105 24.64 -32.89 18.42
N GLY A 106 24.99 -33.47 17.26
CA GLY A 106 26.18 -33.12 16.49
C GLY A 106 26.12 -31.68 15.96
N SER A 107 24.98 -31.23 15.46
CA SER A 107 24.82 -29.88 14.93
C SER A 107 24.93 -28.82 16.01
N GLY A 108 24.33 -29.04 17.19
CA GLY A 108 24.54 -28.17 18.35
C GLY A 108 26.00 -28.05 18.77
N ALA A 109 26.72 -29.17 18.80
CA ALA A 109 28.15 -29.18 19.14
C ALA A 109 28.97 -28.40 18.10
N ILE A 110 28.71 -28.60 16.81
CA ILE A 110 29.42 -27.87 15.74
C ILE A 110 29.15 -26.37 15.83
N PHE A 111 27.90 -25.94 16.03
CA PHE A 111 27.55 -24.51 16.19
C PHE A 111 28.14 -23.88 17.46
N ALA A 112 28.36 -24.67 18.51
CA ALA A 112 28.99 -24.18 19.73
C ALA A 112 30.51 -23.96 19.57
N PHE A 113 31.18 -24.76 18.74
CA PHE A 113 32.65 -24.78 18.66
C PHE A 113 33.23 -24.29 17.33
N THR A 114 32.41 -24.05 16.31
CA THR A 114 32.85 -23.69 14.96
C THR A 114 32.27 -22.34 14.54
N ASP A 115 33.12 -21.50 13.95
CA ASP A 115 32.74 -20.16 13.47
C ASP A 115 32.76 -20.07 11.93
N THR A 116 33.19 -21.15 11.25
CA THR A 116 33.33 -21.19 9.79
C THR A 116 31.97 -21.28 9.09
N TYR A 117 31.59 -20.21 8.41
CA TYR A 117 30.30 -20.07 7.72
C TYR A 117 29.87 -21.29 6.90
N TRP A 118 30.71 -21.80 5.99
CA TRP A 118 30.32 -22.94 5.14
C TRP A 118 30.19 -24.27 5.89
N ILE A 119 30.94 -24.45 6.99
CA ILE A 119 30.77 -25.61 7.86
C ILE A 119 29.41 -25.48 8.57
N LEU A 120 29.04 -24.28 9.01
CA LEU A 120 27.74 -24.01 9.62
C LEU A 120 26.59 -24.22 8.63
N VAL A 121 26.73 -23.82 7.35
CA VAL A 121 25.74 -24.07 6.29
C VAL A 121 25.58 -25.58 6.03
N ALA A 122 26.68 -26.30 5.83
CA ALA A 122 26.61 -27.75 5.61
C ALA A 122 25.99 -28.46 6.82
N THR A 123 26.32 -28.00 8.01
CA THR A 123 25.80 -28.53 9.27
C THR A 123 24.33 -28.17 9.48
N SER A 124 23.85 -26.99 9.08
CA SER A 124 22.43 -26.65 9.23
C SER A 124 21.56 -27.49 8.31
N VAL A 125 22.03 -27.76 7.08
CA VAL A 125 21.37 -28.62 6.09
C VAL A 125 21.34 -30.09 6.56
N ILE A 126 22.48 -30.65 6.97
CA ILE A 126 22.57 -32.08 7.35
C ILE A 126 22.03 -32.31 8.76
N GLY A 127 22.32 -31.37 9.66
CA GLY A 127 22.06 -31.43 11.09
C GLY A 127 20.68 -30.93 11.52
N VAL A 128 19.80 -30.64 10.56
CA VAL A 128 18.36 -30.41 10.78
C VAL A 128 18.09 -29.18 11.66
N ILE A 129 18.80 -28.06 11.41
CA ILE A 129 18.54 -26.78 12.08
C ILE A 129 17.51 -26.00 11.26
N SER A 130 16.42 -25.56 11.90
CA SER A 130 15.34 -24.85 11.18
C SER A 130 15.39 -23.33 11.34
N PRO A 131 15.55 -22.58 10.23
CA PRO A 131 15.33 -21.12 10.18
C PRO A 131 13.93 -20.67 10.56
N SER A 132 12.94 -21.55 10.38
CA SER A 132 11.51 -21.27 10.59
C SER A 132 10.96 -21.85 11.90
N GLY A 133 11.78 -22.65 12.61
CA GLY A 133 11.39 -23.38 13.81
C GLY A 133 10.40 -24.51 13.58
N ASN A 134 10.07 -24.82 12.33
CA ASN A 134 9.20 -25.95 11.99
C ASN A 134 9.98 -27.26 12.01
N GLU A 135 9.24 -28.37 12.02
CA GLU A 135 9.86 -29.68 11.86
C GLU A 135 10.39 -29.86 10.44
N ILE A 136 11.62 -30.36 10.38
CA ILE A 136 12.32 -30.68 9.14
C ILE A 136 12.39 -32.21 9.03
N GLY A 137 12.41 -32.73 7.81
CA GLY A 137 12.68 -34.15 7.58
C GLY A 137 11.43 -35.03 7.73
N PRO A 138 11.60 -36.36 7.64
CA PRO A 138 10.49 -37.29 7.70
C PRO A 138 9.97 -37.56 9.13
N PHE A 139 10.51 -36.89 10.16
CA PHE A 139 10.19 -37.20 11.56
C PHE A 139 8.69 -37.11 11.85
N ARG A 140 8.04 -36.08 11.32
CA ARG A 140 6.60 -35.90 11.48
C ARG A 140 5.81 -37.06 10.87
N ALA A 141 6.12 -37.42 9.62
CA ALA A 141 5.46 -38.52 8.93
C ALA A 141 5.71 -39.88 9.62
N ILE A 142 6.93 -40.11 10.11
CA ILE A 142 7.32 -41.32 10.84
C ILE A 142 6.57 -41.41 12.17
N GLU A 143 6.49 -40.32 12.93
CA GLU A 143 5.80 -40.29 14.21
C GLU A 143 4.28 -40.43 14.05
N GLU A 144 3.68 -39.69 13.11
CA GLU A 144 2.23 -39.76 12.85
C GLU A 144 1.81 -41.16 12.39
N SER A 145 2.59 -41.79 11.49
CA SER A 145 2.34 -43.18 11.06
C SER A 145 2.57 -44.20 12.18
N THR A 146 3.55 -43.98 13.05
CA THR A 146 3.80 -44.85 14.21
C THR A 146 2.66 -44.74 15.22
N ILE A 147 2.19 -43.53 15.54
CA ILE A 147 1.04 -43.32 16.43
C ILE A 147 -0.22 -43.96 15.84
N ALA A 148 -0.47 -43.79 14.54
CA ALA A 148 -1.60 -44.42 13.86
C ALA A 148 -1.59 -45.96 13.97
N SER A 149 -0.40 -46.57 13.95
CA SER A 149 -0.24 -48.03 14.05
C SER A 149 -0.35 -48.57 15.49
N LEU A 150 -0.12 -47.73 16.50
CA LEU A 150 -0.07 -48.14 17.92
C LEU A 150 -1.35 -47.88 18.71
N VAL A 151 -2.28 -47.11 18.15
CA VAL A 151 -3.48 -46.62 18.85
C VAL A 151 -4.75 -47.06 18.10
N HIS A 152 -5.79 -47.41 18.87
CA HIS A 152 -7.13 -47.72 18.35
C HIS A 152 -7.77 -46.54 17.60
N ALA A 153 -8.61 -46.83 16.61
CA ALA A 153 -9.11 -45.84 15.65
C ALA A 153 -9.92 -44.70 16.28
N ASP A 154 -10.59 -44.98 17.40
CA ASP A 154 -11.40 -44.08 18.21
C ASP A 154 -10.57 -43.06 19.03
N GLU A 155 -9.34 -43.42 19.44
CA GLU A 155 -8.46 -42.52 20.23
C GLU A 155 -7.46 -41.73 19.36
N ARG A 156 -7.34 -42.04 18.06
CA ARG A 156 -6.33 -41.43 17.15
C ARG A 156 -6.49 -39.92 16.99
N ALA A 157 -7.73 -39.44 16.84
CA ALA A 157 -8.00 -38.02 16.59
C ALA A 157 -7.53 -37.15 17.77
N ASP A 158 -7.81 -37.60 19.00
CA ASP A 158 -7.43 -36.91 20.23
C ASP A 158 -5.91 -36.91 20.42
N LEU A 159 -5.24 -38.04 20.18
CA LEU A 159 -3.77 -38.10 20.28
C LEU A 159 -3.07 -37.27 19.20
N PHE A 160 -3.61 -37.17 17.98
CA PHE A 160 -3.06 -36.26 16.97
C PHE A 160 -3.29 -34.78 17.32
N ALA A 161 -4.41 -34.43 17.95
CA ALA A 161 -4.62 -33.08 18.46
C ALA A 161 -3.58 -32.72 19.54
N TRP A 162 -3.34 -33.63 20.50
CA TRP A 162 -2.29 -33.45 21.52
C TRP A 162 -0.88 -33.42 20.93
N TYR A 163 -0.60 -34.23 19.91
CA TYR A 163 0.68 -34.24 19.20
C TYR A 163 1.02 -32.88 18.55
N VAL A 164 0.05 -32.22 17.92
CA VAL A 164 0.22 -30.90 17.31
C VAL A 164 0.32 -29.80 18.38
N LEU A 165 -0.54 -29.86 19.41
CA LEU A 165 -0.57 -28.89 20.50
C LEU A 165 0.74 -28.90 21.28
N LEU A 166 1.21 -30.07 21.71
CA LEU A 166 2.46 -30.23 22.45
C LEU A 166 3.64 -29.70 21.64
N GLY A 167 3.68 -29.96 20.32
CA GLY A 167 4.74 -29.44 19.47
C GLY A 167 4.78 -27.91 19.39
N THR A 168 3.62 -27.27 19.26
CA THR A 168 3.52 -25.80 19.19
C THR A 168 3.89 -25.16 20.53
N LEU A 169 3.41 -25.73 21.64
CA LEU A 169 3.73 -25.26 22.99
C LEU A 169 5.22 -25.42 23.33
N SER A 170 5.82 -26.55 22.95
CA SER A 170 7.25 -26.82 23.17
C SER A 170 8.12 -25.73 22.56
N ARG A 171 7.85 -25.37 21.31
CA ARG A 171 8.58 -24.33 20.58
C ARG A 171 8.41 -22.95 21.20
N ALA A 172 7.19 -22.62 21.64
CA ALA A 172 6.93 -21.38 22.37
C ALA A 172 7.76 -21.29 23.66
N LEU A 173 7.77 -22.37 24.46
CA LEU A 173 8.58 -22.46 25.68
C LEU A 173 10.08 -22.40 25.37
N GLY A 174 10.53 -23.02 24.28
CA GLY A 174 11.91 -22.93 23.81
C GLY A 174 12.34 -21.49 23.53
N ASN A 175 11.52 -20.72 22.80
CA ASN A 175 11.76 -19.29 22.55
C ASN A 175 11.86 -18.49 23.86
N LEU A 176 10.92 -18.71 24.79
CA LEU A 176 10.90 -18.01 26.08
C LEU A 176 12.16 -18.30 26.89
N VAL A 177 12.48 -19.58 27.08
CA VAL A 177 13.65 -20.01 27.85
C VAL A 177 14.94 -19.51 27.20
N CYS A 178 15.05 -19.60 25.88
CA CYS A 178 16.22 -19.11 25.14
C CYS A 178 16.47 -17.63 25.39
N GLY A 179 15.46 -16.77 25.14
CA GLY A 179 15.62 -15.33 25.28
C GLY A 179 16.04 -14.91 26.68
N TRP A 180 15.41 -15.47 27.71
CA TRP A 180 15.75 -15.17 29.10
C TRP A 180 17.08 -15.79 29.56
N THR A 181 17.47 -16.94 29.00
CA THR A 181 18.80 -17.54 29.26
C THR A 181 19.90 -16.65 28.68
N VAL A 182 19.75 -16.20 27.42
CA VAL A 182 20.68 -15.25 26.80
C VAL A 182 20.77 -13.98 27.63
N THR A 183 19.63 -13.40 28.03
CA THR A 183 19.59 -12.19 28.86
C THR A 183 20.29 -12.41 30.22
N ALA A 184 20.11 -13.57 30.85
CA ALA A 184 20.75 -13.88 32.12
C ALA A 184 22.27 -14.04 32.00
N LEU A 185 22.76 -14.64 30.91
CA LEU A 185 24.18 -14.78 30.62
C LEU A 185 24.83 -13.42 30.32
N GLU A 186 24.19 -12.61 29.47
CA GLU A 186 24.65 -11.25 29.14
C GLU A 186 24.68 -10.35 30.40
N ASN A 187 23.64 -10.41 31.26
CA ASN A 187 23.63 -9.72 32.55
C ASN A 187 24.73 -10.20 33.52
N SER A 188 25.23 -11.43 33.33
CA SER A 188 26.35 -11.99 34.09
C SER A 188 27.71 -11.64 33.47
N GLY A 189 27.75 -10.80 32.44
CA GLY A 189 28.97 -10.29 31.79
C GLY A 189 29.47 -11.13 30.61
N TRP A 190 28.69 -12.11 30.13
CA TRP A 190 29.05 -12.89 28.94
C TRP A 190 28.81 -12.07 27.67
N THR A 191 29.63 -12.29 26.64
CA THR A 191 29.38 -11.66 25.34
C THR A 191 28.14 -12.27 24.66
N PRO A 192 27.48 -11.56 23.73
CA PRO A 192 26.36 -12.12 22.98
C PRO A 192 26.72 -13.41 22.24
N LEU A 193 27.92 -13.46 21.62
CA LEU A 193 28.39 -14.64 20.90
C LEU A 193 28.60 -15.85 21.83
N GLU A 194 29.22 -15.67 22.99
CA GLU A 194 29.38 -16.75 23.98
C GLU A 194 28.02 -17.23 24.51
N SER A 195 27.09 -16.29 24.72
CA SER A 195 25.72 -16.60 25.15
C SER A 195 24.98 -17.44 24.12
N TYR A 196 25.11 -17.14 22.82
CA TYR A 196 24.54 -17.96 21.75
C TYR A 196 25.20 -19.34 21.64
N LYS A 197 26.53 -19.43 21.77
CA LYS A 197 27.26 -20.72 21.79
C LYS A 197 26.82 -21.61 22.95
N MET A 198 26.56 -21.03 24.12
CA MET A 198 26.00 -21.75 25.27
C MET A 198 24.61 -22.32 25.00
N VAL A 199 23.76 -21.58 24.28
CA VAL A 199 22.45 -22.10 23.85
C VAL A 199 22.62 -23.27 22.88
N PHE A 200 23.58 -23.24 21.94
CA PHE A 200 23.87 -24.37 21.05
C PHE A 200 24.46 -25.59 21.79
N LEU A 201 25.22 -25.39 22.87
CA LEU A 201 25.59 -26.49 23.77
C LEU A 201 24.36 -27.10 24.46
N GLY A 202 23.45 -26.26 24.96
CA GLY A 202 22.16 -26.70 25.49
C GLY A 202 21.36 -27.52 24.47
N TYR A 203 21.32 -27.07 23.22
CA TYR A 203 20.72 -27.78 22.10
C TYR A 203 21.36 -29.15 21.86
N SER A 204 22.69 -29.25 21.94
CA SER A 204 23.42 -30.51 21.82
C SER A 204 23.05 -31.50 22.93
N VAL A 205 22.99 -31.02 24.18
CA VAL A 205 22.57 -31.82 25.35
C VAL A 205 21.14 -32.32 25.19
N LEU A 206 20.21 -31.47 24.72
CA LEU A 206 18.84 -31.88 24.44
C LEU A 206 18.78 -32.95 23.35
N GLY A 207 19.62 -32.87 22.32
CA GLY A 207 19.79 -33.91 21.30
C GLY A 207 20.24 -35.25 21.87
N LEU A 208 21.24 -35.24 22.77
CA LEU A 208 21.73 -36.45 23.45
C LEU A 208 20.66 -37.07 24.37
N ILE A 209 19.95 -36.24 25.14
CA ILE A 209 18.80 -36.68 25.95
C ILE A 209 17.76 -37.34 25.04
N ASN A 210 17.46 -36.73 23.90
CA ASN A 210 16.51 -37.27 22.94
C ASN A 210 16.99 -38.61 22.36
N ALA A 211 18.28 -38.74 22.02
CA ALA A 211 18.88 -39.98 21.56
C ALA A 211 18.76 -41.09 22.62
N VAL A 212 19.05 -40.78 23.88
CA VAL A 212 18.86 -41.72 25.00
C VAL A 212 17.40 -42.15 25.12
N ILE A 213 16.44 -41.22 25.07
CA ILE A 213 15.01 -41.56 25.14
C ILE A 213 14.58 -42.45 23.97
N THR A 214 15.09 -42.21 22.75
CA THR A 214 14.76 -43.05 21.59
C THR A 214 15.23 -44.50 21.72
N THR A 215 16.26 -44.80 22.52
CA THR A 215 16.67 -46.19 22.77
C THR A 215 15.62 -47.00 23.55
N PHE A 216 14.76 -46.32 24.32
CA PHE A 216 13.66 -46.94 25.07
C PHE A 216 12.39 -47.14 24.24
N LEU A 217 12.38 -46.74 22.95
CA LEU A 217 11.26 -47.02 22.05
C LEU A 217 11.20 -48.52 21.71
N SER A 218 9.98 -49.07 21.75
CA SER A 218 9.74 -50.49 21.49
C SER A 218 10.03 -50.88 20.04
N THR A 219 10.39 -52.14 19.81
CA THR A 219 10.40 -52.75 18.47
C THR A 219 9.01 -52.80 17.84
N LYS A 220 7.93 -52.65 18.62
CA LYS A 220 6.55 -52.49 18.12
C LYS A 220 6.34 -51.22 17.29
N CYS A 221 7.26 -50.26 17.34
CA CYS A 221 7.22 -49.06 16.49
C CYS A 221 7.68 -49.33 15.03
N GLU A 222 8.22 -50.51 14.74
CA GLU A 222 8.62 -50.92 13.39
C GLU A 222 7.45 -51.64 12.70
N GLU A 223 7.10 -51.24 11.48
CA GLU A 223 5.99 -51.85 10.73
C GLU A 223 6.41 -53.25 10.22
N HIS A 224 5.79 -54.30 10.77
CA HIS A 224 5.90 -55.67 10.24
C HIS A 224 4.77 -55.90 9.25
N ASN A 225 5.00 -55.76 7.95
CA ASN A 225 3.94 -55.94 6.96
C ASN A 225 3.93 -57.35 6.35
N ARG A 226 2.70 -57.86 6.07
CA ARG A 226 2.28 -59.09 5.36
C ARG A 226 2.22 -60.44 6.10
N LYS A 227 1.05 -60.74 6.69
CA LYS A 227 0.18 -61.92 6.43
C LYS A 227 -0.89 -62.06 7.53
N THR A 228 -2.01 -61.34 7.45
CA THR A 228 -3.31 -61.70 8.05
C THR A 228 -4.33 -60.58 7.73
N HIS A 229 -5.57 -60.93 7.44
CA HIS A 229 -6.70 -60.07 7.01
C HIS A 229 -6.82 -59.75 5.51
N ARG A 230 -6.83 -60.81 4.70
CA ARG A 230 -8.00 -61.03 3.83
C ARG A 230 -9.08 -61.64 4.73
N GLU A 231 -10.08 -60.84 5.11
CA GLU A 231 -11.44 -61.21 5.56
C GLU A 231 -11.99 -60.19 6.57
N SER A 232 -13.24 -59.77 6.31
CA SER A 232 -14.11 -58.80 7.04
C SER A 232 -13.70 -57.32 6.91
N GLY A 233 -14.55 -56.36 6.56
CA GLY A 233 -15.97 -56.35 6.18
C GLY A 233 -16.33 -54.97 5.60
N THR A 234 -17.30 -54.99 4.69
CA THR A 234 -18.23 -53.93 4.23
C THR A 234 -18.03 -52.48 4.73
N GLU A 235 -17.87 -51.54 3.80
CA GLU A 235 -18.61 -50.27 3.82
C GLU A 235 -18.71 -49.60 2.44
N ALA A 236 -19.94 -49.67 1.91
CA ALA A 236 -20.65 -48.76 1.00
C ALA A 236 -19.95 -48.19 -0.26
N ALA A 237 -20.26 -48.81 -1.40
CA ALA A 237 -20.31 -48.15 -2.72
C ALA A 237 -21.78 -47.76 -3.03
N PRO A 238 -22.08 -46.58 -3.59
CA PRO A 238 -23.43 -46.26 -4.03
C PRO A 238 -23.67 -46.74 -5.47
N PHE A 239 -24.78 -47.46 -5.63
CA PHE A 239 -25.67 -47.64 -6.79
C PHE A 239 -25.28 -46.95 -8.11
N LEU A 240 -25.10 -47.74 -9.17
CA LEU A 240 -25.58 -47.49 -10.54
C LEU A 240 -25.78 -48.83 -11.30
N ASP A 241 -26.99 -48.98 -11.83
CA ASP A 241 -27.63 -49.96 -12.76
C ASP A 241 -27.26 -51.46 -12.85
N PRO A 242 -28.27 -52.36 -12.86
CA PRO A 242 -28.12 -53.77 -13.19
C PRO A 242 -28.62 -54.03 -14.63
N ASP A 243 -27.74 -53.96 -15.63
CA ASP A 243 -27.98 -54.63 -16.91
C ASP A 243 -26.69 -54.80 -17.71
N SER A 244 -26.05 -55.95 -17.52
CA SER A 244 -25.27 -56.69 -18.52
C SER A 244 -24.55 -57.84 -17.84
N ARG A 245 -25.24 -58.98 -17.77
CA ARG A 245 -24.57 -60.28 -17.77
C ARG A 245 -24.03 -60.50 -19.17
N ASP A 246 -22.74 -60.80 -19.31
CA ASP A 246 -22.30 -62.04 -19.97
C ASP A 246 -20.79 -62.21 -20.06
N SER A 247 -20.41 -63.49 -20.03
CA SER A 247 -19.16 -64.12 -20.47
C SER A 247 -17.93 -64.08 -19.55
N ILE A 248 -17.87 -65.14 -18.75
CA ILE A 248 -16.67 -65.92 -18.44
C ILE A 248 -16.07 -66.43 -19.76
N ASP A 249 -14.77 -66.28 -20.03
CA ASP A 249 -13.76 -67.37 -19.92
C ASP A 249 -12.41 -67.01 -20.57
N THR A 250 -11.36 -67.69 -20.08
CA THR A 250 -10.06 -68.02 -20.70
C THR A 250 -9.17 -66.89 -21.25
N ASP A 251 -7.99 -66.69 -20.67
CA ASP A 251 -6.81 -67.45 -21.09
C ASP A 251 -5.58 -67.15 -20.22
N ARG A 252 -4.95 -68.20 -19.69
CA ARG A 252 -3.59 -68.15 -19.14
C ARG A 252 -2.63 -68.42 -20.28
N ARG A 253 -1.80 -67.45 -20.65
CA ARG A 253 -0.51 -67.73 -21.27
C ARG A 253 0.64 -67.20 -20.41
N SER A 254 1.45 -68.16 -20.01
CA SER A 254 2.80 -68.01 -19.51
C SER A 254 3.68 -67.26 -20.49
N GLU A 255 4.29 -66.15 -20.05
CA GLU A 255 5.56 -65.70 -20.63
C GLU A 255 6.57 -65.36 -19.53
N SER A 256 7.78 -65.77 -19.86
CA SER A 256 8.99 -65.83 -19.10
C SER A 256 9.53 -64.49 -18.63
N SER A 257 10.23 -64.57 -17.49
CA SER A 257 11.17 -63.61 -16.94
C SER A 257 12.02 -62.84 -17.97
N SER A 258 11.80 -61.55 -18.06
CA SER A 258 12.88 -60.55 -18.12
C SER A 258 12.39 -59.28 -17.42
N THR A 259 12.76 -59.10 -16.15
CA THR A 259 12.56 -57.81 -15.49
C THR A 259 13.53 -56.82 -16.13
N PRO A 260 13.05 -55.74 -16.78
CA PRO A 260 13.96 -54.75 -17.33
C PRO A 260 14.71 -54.10 -16.17
N ARG A 261 16.03 -53.97 -16.28
CA ARG A 261 16.81 -53.08 -15.40
C ARG A 261 16.34 -51.66 -15.69
N LEU A 262 15.36 -51.18 -14.91
CA LEU A 262 14.87 -49.81 -14.95
C LEU A 262 16.07 -48.86 -14.84
N SER A 263 16.15 -47.87 -15.73
CA SER A 263 17.15 -46.81 -15.66
C SER A 263 17.04 -46.08 -14.32
N PHE A 264 18.11 -45.45 -13.84
CA PHE A 264 18.09 -44.67 -12.59
C PHE A 264 16.94 -43.63 -12.57
N VAL A 265 16.68 -43.02 -13.73
CA VAL A 265 15.55 -42.11 -13.95
C VAL A 265 14.21 -42.83 -13.83
N GLN A 266 14.05 -44.02 -14.43
CA GLN A 266 12.81 -44.81 -14.31
C GLN A 266 12.53 -45.31 -12.89
N ARG A 267 13.59 -45.62 -12.10
CA ARG A 267 13.48 -45.90 -10.67
C ARG A 267 13.02 -44.67 -9.89
N ILE A 268 13.58 -43.50 -10.18
CA ILE A 268 13.15 -42.24 -9.54
C ILE A 268 11.71 -41.88 -9.90
N THR A 269 11.31 -42.03 -11.17
CA THR A 269 9.92 -41.74 -11.60
C THR A 269 8.92 -42.74 -11.03
N SER A 270 9.31 -43.99 -10.78
CA SER A 270 8.44 -44.99 -10.14
C SER A 270 8.19 -44.76 -8.64
N LEU A 271 8.97 -43.87 -8.00
CA LEU A 271 8.78 -43.45 -6.60
C LEU A 271 7.72 -42.35 -6.46
N PHE A 272 7.32 -41.71 -7.56
CA PHE A 272 6.24 -40.73 -7.57
C PHE A 272 4.92 -41.43 -7.92
N PRO A 273 3.87 -41.30 -7.08
CA PRO A 273 2.59 -41.95 -7.31
C PRO A 273 1.94 -41.52 -8.62
N HIS A 274 1.24 -42.42 -9.31
CA HIS A 274 0.48 -42.09 -10.52
C HIS A 274 -0.66 -41.12 -10.18
N ILE A 275 -0.51 -39.86 -10.60
CA ILE A 275 -1.55 -38.83 -10.52
C ILE A 275 -2.30 -38.81 -11.85
N THR A 276 -3.62 -38.97 -11.80
CA THR A 276 -4.48 -38.95 -12.98
C THR A 276 -4.42 -37.60 -13.71
N PRO A 277 -4.60 -37.58 -15.04
CA PRO A 277 -4.56 -36.34 -15.84
C PRO A 277 -5.57 -35.28 -15.35
N GLU A 278 -6.71 -35.73 -14.83
CA GLU A 278 -7.77 -34.89 -14.25
C GLU A 278 -7.30 -34.17 -12.97
N SER A 279 -6.63 -34.87 -12.05
CA SER A 279 -6.11 -34.31 -10.80
C SER A 279 -4.87 -33.44 -11.03
N ARG A 280 -4.11 -33.69 -12.10
CA ARG A 280 -2.86 -32.97 -12.42
C ARG A 280 -3.10 -31.46 -12.64
N SER A 281 -4.18 -31.08 -13.33
CA SER A 281 -4.53 -29.67 -13.57
C SER A 281 -4.83 -28.93 -12.26
N THR A 282 -5.62 -29.55 -11.37
CA THR A 282 -5.95 -28.99 -10.06
C THR A 282 -4.71 -28.91 -9.16
N LEU A 283 -3.86 -29.93 -9.17
CA LEU A 283 -2.61 -29.95 -8.41
C LEU A 283 -1.66 -28.82 -8.83
N ILE A 284 -1.49 -28.58 -10.13
CA ILE A 284 -0.63 -27.50 -10.64
C ILE A 284 -1.14 -26.13 -10.17
N LYS A 285 -2.46 -25.88 -10.28
CA LYS A 285 -3.08 -24.63 -9.80
C LYS A 285 -2.86 -24.42 -8.30
N LEU A 286 -2.96 -25.49 -7.50
CA LEU A 286 -2.74 -25.43 -6.07
C LEU A 286 -1.27 -25.23 -5.71
N CYS A 287 -0.35 -25.86 -6.45
CA CYS A 287 1.08 -25.68 -6.28
C CYS A 287 1.52 -24.25 -6.62
N LEU A 288 0.99 -23.65 -7.69
CA LEU A 288 1.23 -22.24 -8.01
C LEU A 288 0.68 -21.31 -6.93
N LEU A 289 -0.59 -21.49 -6.53
CA LEU A 289 -1.24 -20.65 -5.53
C LEU A 289 -0.53 -20.72 -4.17
N PHE A 290 -0.24 -21.93 -3.68
CA PHE A 290 0.44 -22.10 -2.41
C PHE A 290 1.93 -21.79 -2.50
N GLY A 291 2.55 -21.93 -3.68
CA GLY A 291 3.92 -21.51 -3.93
C GLY A 291 4.09 -20.01 -3.73
N VAL A 292 3.22 -19.19 -4.31
CA VAL A 292 3.24 -17.72 -4.15
C VAL A 292 3.01 -17.30 -2.69
N ASP A 293 2.00 -17.86 -2.03
CA ASP A 293 1.76 -17.62 -0.58
C ASP A 293 2.99 -17.98 0.26
N SER A 294 3.64 -19.10 -0.07
CA SER A 294 4.79 -19.58 0.68
C SER A 294 6.02 -18.74 0.41
N PHE A 295 6.28 -18.33 -0.84
CA PHE A 295 7.35 -17.38 -1.17
C PHE A 295 7.21 -16.07 -0.38
N ALA A 296 6.02 -15.47 -0.38
CA ALA A 296 5.75 -14.25 0.38
C ALA A 296 5.96 -14.45 1.89
N SER A 297 5.53 -15.58 2.45
CA SER A 297 5.79 -15.92 3.87
C SER A 297 7.28 -16.18 4.15
N GLY A 298 8.04 -16.63 3.15
CA GLY A 298 9.46 -16.96 3.22
C GLY A 298 10.37 -15.74 3.14
N LEU A 299 9.88 -14.59 2.67
CA LEU A 299 10.66 -13.34 2.66
C LEU A 299 11.11 -12.94 4.07
N MET A 300 10.29 -13.17 5.10
CA MET A 300 10.62 -12.77 6.47
C MET A 300 10.40 -13.95 7.44
N PRO A 301 11.31 -14.95 7.46
CA PRO A 301 11.26 -16.06 8.41
C PRO A 301 11.44 -15.54 9.84
N ALA A 302 11.00 -16.33 10.83
CA ALA A 302 11.03 -15.95 12.24
C ALA A 302 12.43 -15.53 12.73
N SER A 303 13.49 -16.19 12.25
CA SER A 303 14.87 -15.83 12.56
C SER A 303 15.23 -14.41 12.07
N LEU A 304 14.80 -14.03 10.85
CA LEU A 304 15.04 -12.69 10.31
C LEU A 304 14.14 -11.62 10.97
N ILE A 305 12.91 -11.96 11.35
CA ILE A 305 12.07 -11.07 12.18
C ILE A 305 12.76 -10.80 13.52
N THR A 306 13.40 -11.80 14.12
CA THR A 306 14.12 -11.64 15.38
C THR A 306 15.30 -10.68 15.24
N LEU A 307 16.11 -10.85 14.18
CA LEU A 307 17.20 -9.93 13.84
C LEU A 307 16.68 -8.51 13.60
N TYR A 308 15.56 -8.36 12.86
CA TYR A 308 14.94 -7.07 12.59
C TYR A 308 14.50 -6.34 13.88
N PHE A 309 13.81 -7.03 14.80
CA PHE A 309 13.39 -6.39 16.05
C PHE A 309 14.58 -6.04 16.97
N HIS A 310 15.63 -6.86 16.95
CA HIS A 310 16.85 -6.60 17.69
C HIS A 310 17.60 -5.36 17.17
N GLU A 311 17.86 -5.30 15.86
CA GLU A 311 18.61 -4.20 15.23
C GLU A 311 17.81 -2.90 15.18
N THR A 312 16.54 -2.96 14.74
CA THR A 312 15.74 -1.76 14.46
C THR A 312 15.16 -1.13 15.72
N PHE A 313 14.76 -1.95 16.70
CA PHE A 313 14.10 -1.46 17.92
C PHE A 313 14.94 -1.64 19.19
N SER A 314 16.19 -2.11 19.08
CA SER A 314 17.03 -2.45 20.23
C SER A 314 16.31 -3.39 21.22
N PHE A 315 15.51 -4.32 20.69
CA PHE A 315 14.64 -5.16 21.50
C PHE A 315 15.46 -6.28 22.15
N PRO A 316 15.50 -6.39 23.49
CA PRO A 316 16.43 -7.31 24.17
C PRO A 316 16.05 -8.78 23.96
N PRO A 317 17.01 -9.73 24.02
CA PRO A 317 16.78 -11.16 23.78
C PRO A 317 15.64 -11.77 24.61
N GLY A 318 15.51 -11.39 25.89
CA GLY A 318 14.42 -11.86 26.77
C GLY A 318 13.03 -11.38 26.33
N ALA A 319 12.96 -10.14 25.83
CA ALA A 319 11.73 -9.60 25.28
C ALA A 319 11.39 -10.25 23.92
N LEU A 320 12.39 -10.52 23.07
CA LEU A 320 12.21 -11.30 21.83
C LEU A 320 11.68 -12.70 22.13
N GLY A 321 12.26 -13.40 23.11
CA GLY A 321 11.77 -14.72 23.55
C GLY A 321 10.32 -14.68 24.04
N THR A 322 9.94 -13.64 24.79
CA THR A 322 8.56 -13.42 25.25
C THR A 322 7.60 -13.10 24.10
N LEU A 323 8.02 -12.26 23.15
CA LEU A 323 7.25 -11.92 21.95
C LEU A 323 6.95 -13.16 21.12
N PHE A 324 7.96 -13.98 20.83
CA PHE A 324 7.77 -15.20 20.05
C PHE A 324 7.04 -16.31 20.82
N PHE A 325 7.11 -16.33 22.15
CA PHE A 325 6.22 -17.17 22.96
C PHE A 325 4.75 -16.76 22.75
N THR A 326 4.44 -15.46 22.85
CA THR A 326 3.08 -14.94 22.68
C THR A 326 2.56 -15.16 21.25
N THR A 327 3.36 -14.91 20.22
CA THR A 327 2.93 -15.13 18.83
C THR A 327 2.61 -16.60 18.55
N ASN A 328 3.42 -17.54 19.05
CA ASN A 328 3.17 -18.97 18.89
C ASN A 328 1.94 -19.45 19.67
N LEU A 329 1.70 -18.90 20.86
CA LEU A 329 0.50 -19.19 21.64
C LEU A 329 -0.77 -18.70 20.90
N VAL A 330 -0.72 -17.49 20.36
CA VAL A 330 -1.80 -16.88 19.58
C VAL A 330 -2.04 -17.63 18.26
N SER A 331 -0.99 -18.07 17.55
CA SER A 331 -1.12 -18.92 16.36
C SER A 331 -1.79 -20.27 16.69
N SER A 332 -1.50 -20.85 17.85
CA SER A 332 -2.16 -22.09 18.29
C SER A 332 -3.66 -21.88 18.47
N ALA A 333 -4.08 -20.74 19.05
CA ALA A 333 -5.49 -20.37 19.16
C ALA A 333 -6.12 -20.11 17.79
N GLY A 334 -5.40 -19.46 16.87
CA GLY A 334 -5.84 -19.23 15.49
C GLY A 334 -6.16 -20.52 14.74
N ASN A 335 -5.32 -21.55 14.87
CA ASN A 335 -5.57 -22.87 14.28
C ASN A 335 -6.87 -23.51 14.77
N LEU A 336 -7.20 -23.37 16.06
CA LEU A 336 -8.46 -23.88 16.62
C LEU A 336 -9.67 -23.07 16.11
N LEU A 337 -9.56 -21.74 16.09
CA LEU A 337 -10.58 -20.83 15.58
C LEU A 337 -10.88 -21.06 14.09
N ALA A 338 -9.86 -21.42 13.30
CA ALA A 338 -9.99 -21.66 11.87
C ALA A 338 -11.04 -22.72 11.53
N SER A 339 -11.13 -23.80 12.30
CA SER A 339 -12.13 -24.86 12.11
C SER A 339 -13.56 -24.35 12.37
N ALA A 340 -13.73 -23.47 13.35
CA ALA A 340 -15.03 -22.84 13.64
C ALA A 340 -15.45 -21.85 12.54
N VAL A 341 -14.53 -21.01 12.07
CA VAL A 341 -14.77 -20.05 10.97
C VAL A 341 -15.06 -20.79 9.66
N ALA A 342 -14.30 -21.84 9.37
CA ALA A 342 -14.47 -22.61 8.13
C ALA A 342 -15.80 -23.35 8.04
N ARG A 343 -16.38 -23.76 9.18
CA ARG A 343 -17.76 -24.29 9.22
C ARG A 343 -18.82 -23.23 8.90
N ARG A 344 -18.57 -21.95 9.18
CA ARG A 344 -19.54 -20.85 8.96
C ARG A 344 -19.47 -20.26 7.56
N ILE A 345 -18.27 -20.01 7.04
CA ILE A 345 -18.07 -19.30 5.77
C ILE A 345 -17.42 -20.16 4.68
N GLY A 346 -17.06 -21.41 4.98
CA GLY A 346 -16.45 -22.35 4.03
C GLY A 346 -14.92 -22.36 4.03
N LEU A 347 -14.33 -23.46 3.57
CA LEU A 347 -12.89 -23.74 3.61
C LEU A 347 -12.06 -22.73 2.79
N ILE A 348 -12.48 -22.44 1.55
CA ILE A 348 -11.76 -21.53 0.64
C ILE A 348 -11.82 -20.10 1.15
N LYS A 349 -13.00 -19.60 1.51
CA LYS A 349 -13.19 -18.23 2.00
C LYS A 349 -12.37 -18.00 3.28
N THR A 350 -12.35 -18.98 4.19
CA THR A 350 -11.54 -18.88 5.42
C THR A 350 -10.05 -18.76 5.12
N MET A 351 -9.54 -19.47 4.11
CA MET A 351 -8.15 -19.27 3.66
C MET A 351 -7.96 -17.86 3.07
N VAL A 352 -8.74 -17.47 2.07
CA VAL A 352 -8.54 -16.19 1.37
C VAL A 352 -8.65 -14.98 2.30
N PHE A 353 -9.67 -14.94 3.18
CA PHE A 353 -9.91 -13.81 4.08
C PHE A 353 -8.90 -13.68 5.23
N THR A 354 -8.14 -14.73 5.53
CA THR A 354 -7.14 -14.69 6.62
C THR A 354 -5.73 -14.41 6.10
N HIS A 355 -5.42 -14.83 4.86
CA HIS A 355 -4.12 -14.59 4.23
C HIS A 355 -3.89 -13.11 3.85
N LEU A 356 -4.88 -12.43 3.26
CA LEU A 356 -4.71 -11.04 2.84
C LEU A 356 -4.44 -10.08 4.03
N PRO A 357 -5.23 -10.07 5.12
CA PRO A 357 -4.95 -9.20 6.25
C PRO A 357 -3.69 -9.62 7.03
N SER A 358 -3.30 -10.91 7.01
CA SER A 358 -2.02 -11.37 7.58
C SER A 358 -0.81 -10.82 6.81
N ALA A 359 -0.89 -10.76 5.48
CA ALA A 359 0.14 -10.16 4.63
C ALA A 359 0.22 -8.65 4.85
N ILE A 360 -0.93 -7.96 4.91
CA ILE A 360 -1.00 -6.52 5.23
C ILE A 360 -0.34 -6.24 6.59
N CYS A 361 -0.64 -7.04 7.63
CA CYS A 361 -0.01 -6.89 8.94
C CYS A 361 1.51 -7.06 8.88
N LEU A 362 2.04 -7.97 8.05
CA LEU A 362 3.49 -8.11 7.84
C LEU A 362 4.11 -6.85 7.24
N THR A 363 3.48 -6.28 6.20
CA THR A 363 3.94 -5.05 5.55
C THR A 363 3.95 -3.85 6.49
N PHE A 364 3.05 -3.84 7.47
CA PHE A 364 2.96 -2.78 8.47
C PHE A 364 4.03 -2.86 9.56
N ILE A 365 4.66 -4.02 9.81
CA ILE A 365 5.71 -4.17 10.84
C ILE A 365 6.85 -3.14 10.67
N PRO A 366 7.45 -2.97 9.48
CA PRO A 366 8.52 -1.98 9.28
C PRO A 366 8.05 -0.53 9.11
N MET A 367 6.75 -0.28 8.99
CA MET A 367 6.21 1.06 8.72
C MET A 367 6.23 1.98 9.96
N PHE A 368 6.48 1.44 11.15
CA PHE A 368 6.42 2.20 12.39
C PHE A 368 7.80 2.40 13.01
N PRO A 369 8.14 3.64 13.40
CA PRO A 369 9.37 3.92 14.15
C PRO A 369 9.30 3.48 15.62
N SER A 370 8.16 2.95 16.08
CA SER A 370 7.94 2.49 17.45
C SER A 370 7.70 0.98 17.47
N VAL A 371 8.24 0.31 18.50
CA VAL A 371 8.16 -1.15 18.66
C VAL A 371 6.75 -1.64 18.99
N TYR A 372 5.89 -0.85 19.66
CA TYR A 372 4.58 -1.31 20.11
C TYR A 372 3.61 -1.63 18.96
N PRO A 373 3.44 -0.75 17.94
CA PRO A 373 2.68 -1.11 16.75
C PRO A 373 3.23 -2.35 16.04
N ALA A 374 4.55 -2.46 15.91
CA ALA A 374 5.21 -3.60 15.27
C ALA A 374 4.89 -4.93 16.00
N ILE A 375 4.89 -4.93 17.34
CA ILE A 375 4.45 -6.07 18.16
C ILE A 375 2.99 -6.41 17.89
N VAL A 376 2.10 -5.42 17.90
CA VAL A 376 0.66 -5.64 17.69
C VAL A 376 0.41 -6.26 16.31
N PHE A 377 1.01 -5.71 15.26
CA PHE A 377 0.88 -6.24 13.91
C PHE A 377 1.51 -7.63 13.77
N LEU A 378 2.63 -7.91 14.43
CA LEU A 378 3.22 -9.26 14.45
C LEU A 378 2.31 -10.28 15.14
N VAL A 379 1.66 -9.92 16.25
CA VAL A 379 0.71 -10.78 16.96
C VAL A 379 -0.54 -11.04 16.12
N ILE A 380 -1.13 -10.00 15.53
CA ILE A 380 -2.31 -10.12 14.65
C ILE A 380 -1.96 -10.95 13.42
N ARG A 381 -0.81 -10.71 12.79
CA ARG A 381 -0.29 -11.52 11.68
C ARG A 381 -0.21 -12.98 12.08
N SER A 382 0.33 -13.28 13.25
CA SER A 382 0.55 -14.65 13.73
C SER A 382 -0.77 -15.38 13.98
N LEU A 383 -1.79 -14.67 14.46
CA LEU A 383 -3.15 -15.19 14.56
C LEU A 383 -3.69 -15.55 13.16
N LEU A 384 -3.77 -14.56 12.28
CA LEU A 384 -4.42 -14.70 10.97
C LEU A 384 -3.69 -15.66 10.03
N GLY A 385 -2.35 -15.62 10.02
CA GLY A 385 -1.52 -16.45 9.14
C GLY A 385 -1.55 -17.94 9.51
N SER A 386 -1.89 -18.27 10.75
CA SER A 386 -2.10 -19.66 11.17
C SER A 386 -3.44 -20.24 10.69
N MET A 387 -4.47 -19.40 10.54
CA MET A 387 -5.84 -19.85 10.27
C MET A 387 -6.03 -20.56 8.92
N GLY A 388 -5.09 -20.44 7.99
CA GLY A 388 -5.13 -21.14 6.71
C GLY A 388 -4.74 -22.62 6.77
N GLN A 389 -4.11 -23.11 7.84
CA GLN A 389 -3.50 -24.46 7.85
C GLN A 389 -4.52 -25.61 7.86
N ALA A 390 -5.48 -25.58 8.79
CA ALA A 390 -6.49 -26.63 8.90
C ALA A 390 -7.49 -26.64 7.71
N PRO A 391 -8.04 -25.48 7.27
CA PRO A 391 -8.94 -25.44 6.12
C PRO A 391 -8.29 -25.90 4.81
N ARG A 392 -6.99 -25.63 4.62
CA ARG A 392 -6.21 -26.10 3.46
C ARG A 392 -6.14 -27.61 3.39
N SER A 393 -5.85 -28.26 4.51
CA SER A 393 -5.75 -29.72 4.60
C SER A 393 -7.11 -30.39 4.36
N ALA A 394 -8.18 -29.80 4.90
CA ALA A 394 -9.56 -30.24 4.65
C ALA A 394 -9.98 -30.04 3.18
N PHE A 395 -9.62 -28.91 2.57
CA PHE A 395 -9.93 -28.61 1.17
C PHE A 395 -9.21 -29.56 0.21
N LEU A 396 -7.91 -29.77 0.40
CA LEU A 396 -7.14 -30.73 -0.40
C LEU A 396 -7.71 -32.15 -0.31
N SER A 397 -8.11 -32.56 0.90
CA SER A 397 -8.73 -33.86 1.12
C SER A 397 -10.13 -33.97 0.48
N ALA A 398 -10.86 -32.86 0.34
CA ALA A 398 -12.17 -32.84 -0.30
C ALA A 398 -12.08 -32.90 -1.84
N VAL A 399 -11.08 -32.25 -2.44
CA VAL A 399 -10.97 -32.09 -3.90
C VAL A 399 -10.18 -33.22 -4.55
N MET A 400 -9.27 -33.88 -3.84
CA MET A 400 -8.41 -34.94 -4.40
C MET A 400 -9.01 -36.34 -4.25
N LYS A 401 -8.73 -37.22 -5.22
CA LYS A 401 -9.09 -38.65 -5.19
C LYS A 401 -8.43 -39.36 -4.01
N ARG A 402 -9.13 -40.32 -3.39
CA ARG A 402 -8.69 -40.97 -2.13
C ARG A 402 -7.31 -41.59 -2.26
N GLU A 403 -7.00 -42.13 -3.43
CA GLU A 403 -5.76 -42.85 -3.77
C GLU A 403 -4.58 -41.90 -4.03
N GLU A 404 -4.86 -40.62 -4.31
CA GLU A 404 -3.86 -39.61 -4.73
C GLU A 404 -3.58 -38.55 -3.64
N ARG A 405 -4.44 -38.44 -2.62
CA ARG A 405 -4.38 -37.40 -1.56
C ARG A 405 -3.00 -37.29 -0.89
N THR A 406 -2.43 -38.41 -0.47
CA THR A 406 -1.14 -38.44 0.22
C THR A 406 -0.01 -37.94 -0.67
N ALA A 407 -0.02 -38.35 -1.94
CA ALA A 407 0.94 -37.89 -2.94
C ALA A 407 0.84 -36.37 -3.18
N VAL A 408 -0.40 -35.89 -3.37
CA VAL A 408 -0.70 -34.47 -3.59
C VAL A 408 -0.29 -33.61 -2.40
N MET A 409 -0.60 -34.02 -1.18
CA MET A 409 -0.21 -33.29 0.04
C MET A 409 1.31 -33.21 0.20
N GLY A 410 2.03 -34.28 -0.14
CA GLY A 410 3.49 -34.29 -0.20
C GLY A 410 4.04 -33.30 -1.22
N ILE A 411 3.55 -33.33 -2.47
CA ILE A 411 3.99 -32.42 -3.54
C ILE A 411 3.71 -30.96 -3.19
N VAL A 412 2.53 -30.65 -2.64
CA VAL A 412 2.19 -29.29 -2.19
C VAL A 412 3.15 -28.84 -1.09
N THR A 413 3.46 -29.70 -0.11
CA THR A 413 4.38 -29.34 0.99
C THR A 413 5.80 -29.10 0.50
N VAL A 414 6.30 -29.94 -0.40
CA VAL A 414 7.61 -29.75 -1.06
C VAL A 414 7.63 -28.43 -1.84
N THR A 415 6.59 -28.17 -2.63
CA THR A 415 6.47 -26.91 -3.39
C THR A 415 6.49 -25.70 -2.48
N LYS A 416 5.73 -25.70 -1.39
CA LYS A 416 5.69 -24.60 -0.43
C LYS A 416 7.05 -24.33 0.21
N THR A 417 7.74 -25.38 0.64
CA THR A 417 9.05 -25.28 1.29
C THR A 417 10.11 -24.80 0.30
N LEU A 418 10.07 -25.30 -0.94
CA LEU A 418 10.93 -24.83 -2.02
C LEU A 418 10.68 -23.35 -2.32
N SER A 419 9.42 -22.92 -2.45
CA SER A 419 9.06 -21.52 -2.65
C SER A 419 9.48 -20.63 -1.48
N GLN A 420 9.37 -21.11 -0.24
CA GLN A 420 9.88 -20.40 0.95
C GLN A 420 11.39 -20.22 0.93
N SER A 421 12.14 -21.19 0.40
CA SER A 421 13.60 -21.18 0.42
C SER A 421 14.21 -20.02 -0.38
N ALA A 422 13.52 -19.48 -1.39
CA ALA A 422 14.03 -18.34 -2.15
C ALA A 422 13.89 -17.00 -1.39
N GLY A 423 12.95 -16.90 -0.46
CA GLY A 423 12.59 -15.65 0.21
C GLY A 423 13.73 -15.03 1.06
N PRO A 424 14.40 -15.78 1.95
CA PRO A 424 15.42 -15.20 2.83
C PRO A 424 16.63 -14.65 2.08
N PHE A 425 17.03 -15.26 0.95
CA PHE A 425 18.12 -14.77 0.10
C PHE A 425 17.76 -13.46 -0.58
N VAL A 426 16.53 -13.33 -1.09
CA VAL A 426 16.02 -12.06 -1.64
C VAL A 426 16.07 -10.97 -0.56
N THR A 427 15.56 -11.24 0.64
CA THR A 427 15.60 -10.29 1.76
C THR A 427 17.03 -9.99 2.23
N GLY A 428 17.92 -10.98 2.19
CA GLY A 428 19.33 -10.82 2.53
C GLY A 428 20.09 -9.96 1.54
N ILE A 429 19.87 -10.14 0.24
CA ILE A 429 20.43 -9.29 -0.83
C ILE A 429 19.91 -7.86 -0.68
N MET A 430 18.60 -7.68 -0.52
CA MET A 430 18.00 -6.36 -0.33
C MET A 430 18.53 -5.66 0.92
N GLY A 431 18.79 -6.39 2.00
CA GLY A 431 19.38 -5.84 3.23
C GLY A 431 20.90 -5.63 3.18
N GLY A 432 21.65 -6.40 2.38
CA GLY A 432 23.12 -6.34 2.31
C GLY A 432 23.67 -5.35 1.28
N THR A 433 22.90 -5.06 0.23
CA THR A 433 23.31 -4.15 -0.85
C THR A 433 23.00 -2.67 -0.58
N GLY A 434 22.29 -2.34 0.51
CA GLY A 434 21.81 -0.96 0.74
C GLY A 434 20.88 -0.42 -0.37
N LEU A 435 20.43 -1.27 -1.29
CA LEU A 435 19.59 -0.94 -2.44
C LEU A 435 18.10 -1.04 -2.09
N PHE A 436 17.64 -0.23 -1.14
CA PHE A 436 16.22 -0.28 -0.79
C PHE A 436 15.35 0.69 -1.63
N TRP A 437 15.95 1.58 -2.43
CA TRP A 437 15.25 2.71 -3.10
C TRP A 437 16.13 3.61 -4.01
N VAL A 438 17.37 3.23 -4.32
CA VAL A 438 18.44 4.16 -4.71
C VAL A 438 18.40 4.55 -6.18
N SER A 439 17.50 5.48 -6.50
CA SER A 439 17.81 6.82 -7.02
C SER A 439 16.62 7.29 -7.85
N PHE A 440 15.88 8.27 -7.32
CA PHE A 440 14.72 8.88 -7.97
C PHE A 440 15.04 10.30 -8.43
N VAL A 441 14.66 10.66 -9.65
CA VAL A 441 14.63 12.07 -10.07
C VAL A 441 13.22 12.63 -10.02
N VAL A 442 13.08 13.77 -9.37
CA VAL A 442 11.89 14.62 -9.47
C VAL A 442 12.23 15.80 -10.37
N SER A 443 11.58 15.89 -11.53
CA SER A 443 11.77 17.00 -12.45
C SER A 443 10.72 18.08 -12.19
N GLY A 444 11.19 19.29 -11.86
CA GLY A 444 10.42 20.46 -11.45
C GLY A 444 10.33 20.62 -9.93
N ALA A 445 10.68 21.79 -9.39
CA ALA A 445 10.53 22.15 -7.98
C ALA A 445 9.29 23.00 -7.71
N GLY A 446 8.22 22.87 -8.49
CA GLY A 446 6.92 23.39 -8.12
C GLY A 446 6.41 22.76 -6.82
N ILE A 447 5.25 23.19 -6.31
CA ILE A 447 4.65 22.57 -5.12
C ILE A 447 4.48 21.05 -5.27
N THR A 448 4.19 20.55 -6.47
CA THR A 448 4.11 19.11 -6.74
C THR A 448 5.44 18.42 -6.50
N GLY A 449 6.52 18.87 -7.15
CA GLY A 449 7.83 18.23 -7.00
C GLY A 449 8.38 18.28 -5.58
N LEU A 450 8.27 19.44 -4.92
CA LEU A 450 8.64 19.57 -3.51
C LEU A 450 7.80 18.63 -2.62
N ALA A 451 6.47 18.56 -2.83
CA ALA A 451 5.61 17.67 -2.07
C ALA A 451 5.86 16.18 -2.37
N THR A 452 6.32 15.85 -3.58
CA THR A 452 6.68 14.49 -3.99
C THR A 452 7.93 14.04 -3.25
N ALA A 453 9.01 14.84 -3.31
CA ALA A 453 10.24 14.55 -2.57
C ALA A 453 9.96 14.43 -1.06
N TYR A 454 9.16 15.34 -0.51
CA TYR A 454 8.75 15.31 0.90
C TYR A 454 7.98 14.04 1.27
N SER A 455 7.13 13.56 0.36
CA SER A 455 6.33 12.35 0.58
C SER A 455 7.20 11.10 0.45
N LEU A 456 8.13 11.07 -0.52
CA LEU A 456 9.09 9.98 -0.69
C LEU A 456 9.96 9.79 0.55
N CYS A 457 10.54 10.87 1.09
CA CYS A 457 11.30 10.84 2.36
C CYS A 457 10.52 10.22 3.54
N ARG A 458 9.19 10.20 3.47
CA ARG A 458 8.34 9.67 4.54
C ARG A 458 7.84 8.26 4.27
N PHE A 459 7.66 7.89 3.02
CA PHE A 459 7.25 6.54 2.65
C PHE A 459 8.44 5.59 2.58
N SER A 460 9.62 6.10 2.25
CA SER A 460 10.87 5.36 2.16
C SER A 460 12.01 6.31 2.60
N PRO A 461 12.31 6.36 3.92
CA PRO A 461 13.22 7.36 4.50
C PRO A 461 14.65 7.25 4.05
N GLU A 462 15.06 6.06 3.65
CA GLU A 462 16.39 5.86 3.18
C GLU A 462 16.51 6.50 1.75
N THR A 463 15.43 6.72 0.98
CA THR A 463 15.42 7.19 -0.42
C THR A 463 16.28 8.40 -0.84
N GLU A 464 17.22 8.21 -1.80
CA GLU A 464 18.02 9.21 -2.51
C GLU A 464 17.17 9.81 -3.60
N ILE A 465 16.97 11.12 -3.45
CA ILE A 465 16.08 11.91 -4.27
C ILE A 465 16.89 13.06 -4.85
N THR A 466 16.97 13.10 -6.18
CA THR A 466 17.50 14.26 -6.90
C THR A 466 16.32 15.08 -7.41
N LEU A 467 16.18 16.32 -6.94
CA LEU A 467 15.16 17.25 -7.40
C LEU A 467 15.81 18.30 -8.33
N LEU A 468 15.38 18.33 -9.59
CA LEU A 468 15.93 19.21 -10.62
C LEU A 468 14.94 20.33 -10.97
N GLU A 469 15.40 21.57 -10.97
CA GLU A 469 14.59 22.75 -11.30
C GLU A 469 15.33 23.68 -12.25
N ALA A 470 14.68 24.01 -13.37
CA ALA A 470 15.27 24.84 -14.41
C ALA A 470 15.44 26.30 -13.97
N SER A 471 14.51 26.84 -13.19
CA SER A 471 14.61 28.22 -12.72
C SER A 471 15.58 28.33 -11.52
N PRO A 472 16.06 29.54 -11.18
CA PRO A 472 16.99 29.72 -10.05
C PRO A 472 16.32 29.53 -8.68
N ARG A 473 15.03 29.18 -8.62
CA ARG A 473 14.24 29.08 -7.39
C ARG A 473 13.23 27.94 -7.45
N THR A 474 12.82 27.46 -6.29
CA THR A 474 11.72 26.50 -6.17
C THR A 474 10.36 27.21 -6.01
N GLY A 475 9.27 26.47 -6.10
CA GLY A 475 7.90 26.93 -5.86
C GLY A 475 7.03 27.15 -7.11
N GLY A 476 7.61 27.20 -8.31
CA GLY A 476 6.88 27.38 -9.56
C GLY A 476 6.02 28.66 -9.54
N TRP A 477 4.72 28.52 -9.86
CA TRP A 477 3.77 29.64 -9.88
C TRP A 477 3.43 30.23 -8.50
N ILE A 478 3.92 29.63 -7.40
CA ILE A 478 3.74 30.15 -6.06
C ILE A 478 4.84 31.19 -5.79
N ARG A 479 4.45 32.47 -5.88
CA ARG A 479 5.38 33.59 -5.70
C ARG A 479 4.70 34.75 -5.00
N SER A 480 5.27 35.12 -3.86
CA SER A 480 4.79 36.17 -2.97
C SER A 480 5.85 37.27 -2.87
N ASN A 481 5.49 38.49 -3.25
CA ASN A 481 6.39 39.64 -3.24
C ASN A 481 6.02 40.58 -2.10
N SER A 482 6.97 40.77 -1.18
CA SER A 482 6.84 41.67 -0.05
C SER A 482 7.44 43.04 -0.39
N ILE A 483 6.60 44.06 -0.54
CA ILE A 483 7.03 45.44 -0.75
C ILE A 483 7.14 46.12 0.60
N GLN A 484 8.35 46.58 0.94
CA GLN A 484 8.60 47.35 2.15
C GLN A 484 8.33 48.83 1.86
N THR A 485 7.42 49.43 2.61
CA THR A 485 7.12 50.87 2.52
C THR A 485 7.39 51.54 3.87
N PRO A 486 7.60 52.87 3.93
CA PRO A 486 7.78 53.58 5.20
C PRO A 486 6.64 53.37 6.22
N ASN A 487 5.45 53.01 5.73
CA ASN A 487 4.22 52.87 6.52
C ASN A 487 3.83 51.39 6.74
N GLY A 488 4.78 50.47 6.58
CA GLY A 488 4.57 49.02 6.76
C GLY A 488 4.66 48.23 5.47
N ARG A 489 4.64 46.91 5.60
CA ARG A 489 4.76 45.95 4.50
C ARG A 489 3.44 45.75 3.74
N ILE A 490 3.53 45.58 2.43
CA ILE A 490 2.46 45.15 1.53
C ILE A 490 2.85 43.81 0.90
N MET A 491 1.92 42.87 0.82
CA MET A 491 2.13 41.55 0.22
C MET A 491 1.36 41.41 -1.09
N PHE A 492 2.06 41.14 -2.19
CA PHE A 492 1.44 40.83 -3.48
C PHE A 492 1.67 39.39 -3.90
N GLU A 493 0.62 38.73 -4.39
CA GLU A 493 0.68 37.36 -4.88
C GLU A 493 0.67 37.36 -6.41
N SER A 494 1.60 36.60 -7.00
CA SER A 494 1.69 36.45 -8.46
C SER A 494 0.90 35.24 -8.98
N GLY A 495 0.45 34.36 -8.09
CA GLY A 495 -0.27 33.13 -8.42
C GLY A 495 -1.35 32.79 -7.39
N PRO A 496 -1.32 31.60 -6.76
CA PRO A 496 -2.31 31.24 -5.75
C PRO A 496 -2.14 32.10 -4.49
N ARG A 497 -3.27 32.45 -3.86
CA ARG A 497 -3.30 33.35 -2.68
C ARG A 497 -3.99 32.76 -1.45
N SER A 498 -4.77 31.71 -1.62
CA SER A 498 -5.58 31.14 -0.55
C SER A 498 -5.86 29.66 -0.80
N LEU A 499 -5.98 28.91 0.29
CA LEU A 499 -6.32 27.48 0.30
C LEU A 499 -7.64 27.22 1.03
N ARG A 500 -8.24 26.07 0.74
CA ARG A 500 -9.46 25.58 1.41
C ARG A 500 -9.12 24.39 2.30
N PRO A 501 -9.53 24.37 3.58
CA PRO A 501 -9.15 23.31 4.51
C PRO A 501 -10.00 22.04 4.45
N TRP A 502 -11.26 22.13 3.98
CA TRP A 502 -12.27 21.09 4.20
C TRP A 502 -12.46 20.07 3.07
N THR A 503 -11.71 20.18 1.98
CA THR A 503 -11.67 19.12 0.95
C THR A 503 -10.74 18.00 1.40
N VAL A 504 -10.88 16.78 0.88
CA VAL A 504 -9.97 15.65 1.18
C VAL A 504 -8.51 16.09 0.91
N ASN A 505 -8.28 16.69 -0.26
CA ASN A 505 -6.98 17.22 -0.68
C ASN A 505 -6.50 18.37 0.24
N GLY A 506 -7.43 19.14 0.80
CA GLY A 506 -7.15 20.21 1.76
C GLY A 506 -6.66 19.69 3.10
N VAL A 507 -7.25 18.59 3.61
CA VAL A 507 -6.79 17.95 4.84
C VAL A 507 -5.37 17.38 4.68
N MET A 508 -5.02 16.86 3.50
CA MET A 508 -3.65 16.42 3.18
C MET A 508 -2.67 17.58 3.20
N THR A 509 -3.07 18.73 2.64
CA THR A 509 -2.25 19.95 2.66
C THR A 509 -2.09 20.50 4.08
N LEU A 510 -3.14 20.41 4.92
CA LEU A 510 -3.02 20.75 6.34
C LEU A 510 -2.09 19.81 7.10
N ASN A 511 -2.04 18.53 6.74
CA ASN A 511 -1.08 17.61 7.34
C ASN A 511 0.36 18.00 7.03
N LEU A 512 0.64 18.39 5.78
CA LEU A 512 1.92 18.96 5.37
C LEU A 512 2.26 20.22 6.18
N ILE A 513 1.32 21.17 6.28
CA ILE A 513 1.48 22.42 7.06
C ILE A 513 1.76 22.13 8.54
N ASN A 514 1.06 21.17 9.12
CA ASN A 514 1.24 20.73 10.51
C ASN A 514 2.65 20.17 10.74
N HIS A 515 3.16 19.35 9.82
CA HIS A 515 4.51 18.79 9.91
C HIS A 515 5.60 19.85 9.74
N LEU A 516 5.41 20.81 8.84
CA LEU A 516 6.31 21.95 8.66
C LEU A 516 6.20 22.98 9.80
N LYS A 517 5.32 22.75 10.78
CA LYS A 517 5.07 23.62 11.94
C LYS A 517 4.72 25.06 11.55
N LEU A 518 3.99 25.22 10.44
CA LEU A 518 3.63 26.54 9.91
C LEU A 518 2.33 27.10 10.52
N GLU A 519 1.72 26.43 11.49
CA GLU A 519 0.50 26.91 12.17
C GLU A 519 0.60 28.38 12.66
N PRO A 520 1.70 28.85 13.29
CA PRO A 520 1.82 30.23 13.75
C PRO A 520 1.86 31.28 12.62
N GLU A 521 2.24 30.87 11.41
CA GLU A 521 2.33 31.72 10.22
C GLU A 521 1.01 31.82 9.46
N MET A 522 0.03 30.98 9.81
CA MET A 522 -1.25 30.94 9.10
C MET A 522 -2.09 32.18 9.36
N LEU A 523 -2.72 32.67 8.29
CA LEU A 523 -3.79 33.65 8.30
C LEU A 523 -5.11 32.95 8.01
N LEU A 524 -5.99 32.92 9.01
CA LEU A 524 -7.26 32.20 8.94
C LEU A 524 -8.40 33.18 8.67
N VAL A 525 -9.21 32.90 7.65
CA VAL A 525 -10.36 33.72 7.29
C VAL A 525 -11.64 33.01 7.73
N PRO A 526 -12.36 33.53 8.74
CA PRO A 526 -13.57 32.88 9.26
C PRO A 526 -14.70 32.81 8.22
N LYS A 527 -15.59 31.82 8.37
CA LYS A 527 -16.83 31.68 7.59
C LYS A 527 -17.80 32.85 7.76
N THR A 528 -17.62 33.64 8.82
CA THR A 528 -18.40 34.86 9.10
C THR A 528 -17.82 36.10 8.42
N SER A 529 -16.61 36.04 7.86
CA SER A 529 -16.00 37.18 7.17
C SER A 529 -16.78 37.56 5.91
N PRO A 530 -16.75 38.84 5.49
CA PRO A 530 -17.36 39.25 4.24
C PRO A 530 -16.82 38.46 3.04
N ALA A 531 -15.51 38.16 3.00
CA ALA A 531 -14.91 37.36 1.94
C ALA A 531 -15.47 35.94 1.84
N ALA A 532 -15.87 35.32 2.95
CA ALA A 532 -16.52 34.02 2.93
C ALA A 532 -18.00 34.12 2.49
N GLN A 533 -18.69 35.19 2.88
CA GLN A 533 -20.14 35.34 2.69
C GLN A 533 -20.56 36.00 1.37
N ASN A 534 -19.66 36.77 0.75
CA ASN A 534 -20.00 37.65 -0.35
C ASN A 534 -19.10 37.35 -1.55
N ARG A 535 -19.69 36.75 -2.59
CA ARG A 535 -19.09 36.59 -3.92
C ARG A 535 -19.99 37.27 -4.94
N TYR A 536 -19.41 37.93 -5.92
CA TYR A 536 -20.17 38.73 -6.88
C TYR A 536 -19.95 38.22 -8.31
N ILE A 537 -20.94 38.47 -9.17
CA ILE A 537 -20.83 38.32 -10.62
C ILE A 537 -21.08 39.68 -11.26
N TYR A 538 -20.13 40.15 -12.07
CA TYR A 538 -20.34 41.35 -12.86
C TYR A 538 -21.22 41.01 -14.06
N PHE A 539 -22.45 41.50 -14.05
CA PHE A 539 -23.44 41.22 -15.10
C PHE A 539 -24.43 42.37 -15.20
N ALA A 540 -24.81 42.74 -16.44
CA ALA A 540 -25.67 43.88 -16.72
C ALA A 540 -25.16 45.20 -16.08
N ASN A 541 -23.86 45.47 -16.23
CA ASN A 541 -23.18 46.69 -15.73
C ASN A 541 -23.28 46.91 -14.21
N GLN A 542 -23.42 45.84 -13.43
CA GLN A 542 -23.48 45.89 -11.96
C GLN A 542 -22.90 44.63 -11.32
N LEU A 543 -22.49 44.74 -10.06
CA LEU A 543 -22.09 43.59 -9.24
C LEU A 543 -23.30 42.93 -8.59
N ASN A 544 -23.59 41.70 -9.02
CA ASN A 544 -24.69 40.90 -8.50
C ASN A 544 -24.15 39.97 -7.41
N LYS A 545 -24.57 40.19 -6.15
CA LYS A 545 -24.16 39.36 -5.01
C LYS A 545 -24.80 37.97 -5.09
N LEU A 546 -23.97 36.93 -5.11
CA LEU A 546 -24.44 35.54 -5.04
C LEU A 546 -24.91 35.18 -3.63
N PRO A 547 -25.95 34.34 -3.51
CA PRO A 547 -26.46 33.93 -2.21
C PRO A 547 -25.47 33.02 -1.49
N SER A 548 -25.22 33.31 -0.20
CA SER A 548 -24.41 32.47 0.69
C SER A 548 -25.23 31.60 1.65
N SER A 549 -26.56 31.74 1.63
CA SER A 549 -27.50 30.95 2.43
C SER A 549 -28.75 30.57 1.63
N LEU A 550 -29.47 29.54 2.08
CA LEU A 550 -30.75 29.12 1.51
C LEU A 550 -31.82 30.22 1.61
N THR A 551 -31.79 31.02 2.69
CA THR A 551 -32.69 32.17 2.85
C THR A 551 -32.37 33.29 1.86
N GLY A 552 -31.08 33.56 1.61
CA GLY A 552 -30.63 34.52 0.60
C GLY A 552 -30.86 34.05 -0.84
N ALA A 553 -31.01 32.74 -1.06
CA ALA A 553 -31.32 32.19 -2.38
C ALA A 553 -32.64 32.76 -2.92
N PHE A 554 -33.71 32.84 -2.10
CA PHE A 554 -35.01 33.38 -2.53
C PHE A 554 -34.93 34.83 -3.06
N SER A 555 -34.14 35.69 -2.41
CA SER A 555 -33.89 37.05 -2.91
C SER A 555 -33.01 37.06 -4.16
N ALA A 556 -32.03 36.17 -4.24
CA ALA A 556 -31.11 36.07 -5.38
C ALA A 556 -31.80 35.54 -6.65
N LEU A 557 -32.89 34.79 -6.54
CA LEU A 557 -33.68 34.32 -7.68
C LEU A 557 -34.31 35.44 -8.51
N ARG A 558 -34.43 36.65 -7.95
CA ARG A 558 -34.88 37.85 -8.67
C ARG A 558 -33.76 38.56 -9.43
N LEU A 559 -32.50 38.17 -9.23
CA LEU A 559 -31.38 38.79 -9.91
C LEU A 559 -31.36 38.37 -11.39
N PRO A 560 -31.04 39.28 -12.32
CA PRO A 560 -30.94 38.96 -13.75
C PRO A 560 -29.97 37.80 -14.05
N VAL A 561 -28.87 37.71 -13.30
CA VAL A 561 -27.88 36.64 -13.43
C VAL A 561 -28.44 35.25 -13.10
N MET A 562 -29.51 35.16 -12.31
CA MET A 562 -30.17 33.92 -11.88
C MET A 562 -31.42 33.58 -12.70
N GLN A 563 -31.72 34.33 -13.77
CA GLN A 563 -32.93 34.16 -14.56
C GLN A 563 -33.01 32.74 -15.16
N GLY A 564 -34.08 32.01 -14.82
CA GLY A 564 -34.30 30.64 -15.28
C GLY A 564 -33.63 29.56 -14.44
N ALA A 565 -32.88 29.90 -13.38
CA ALA A 565 -32.19 28.93 -12.53
C ALA A 565 -33.16 27.99 -11.79
N VAL A 566 -34.24 28.52 -11.19
CA VAL A 566 -35.25 27.72 -10.46
C VAL A 566 -35.91 26.71 -11.38
N GLY A 567 -36.48 27.20 -12.49
CA GLY A 567 -37.19 26.34 -13.45
C GLY A 567 -36.26 25.28 -14.01
N SER A 568 -35.00 25.65 -14.26
CA SER A 568 -34.00 24.71 -14.74
C SER A 568 -33.62 23.65 -13.70
N MET A 569 -33.46 24.00 -12.43
CA MET A 569 -33.25 23.03 -11.35
C MET A 569 -34.46 22.09 -11.14
N LEU A 570 -35.68 22.62 -11.16
CA LEU A 570 -36.91 21.82 -11.00
C LEU A 570 -37.15 20.87 -12.17
N LEU A 571 -36.83 21.30 -13.38
CA LEU A 571 -37.01 20.50 -14.59
C LEU A 571 -35.83 19.55 -14.85
N GLU A 572 -34.66 19.77 -14.23
CA GLU A 572 -33.44 18.97 -14.45
C GLU A 572 -33.69 17.46 -14.31
N PRO A 573 -34.40 16.95 -13.27
CA PRO A 573 -34.70 15.52 -13.13
C PRO A 573 -35.50 14.90 -14.27
N PHE A 574 -36.20 15.73 -15.07
CA PHE A 574 -37.01 15.31 -16.21
C PHE A 574 -36.31 15.53 -17.55
N ARG A 575 -35.12 16.15 -17.56
CA ARG A 575 -34.34 16.33 -18.78
C ARG A 575 -33.68 15.01 -19.19
N ARG A 576 -33.65 14.76 -20.51
CA ARG A 576 -33.07 13.55 -21.07
C ARG A 576 -31.58 13.45 -20.72
N ARG A 577 -31.16 12.25 -20.32
CA ARG A 577 -29.74 11.89 -20.17
C ARG A 577 -29.00 12.00 -21.51
N ARG A 578 -27.68 12.14 -21.46
CA ARG A 578 -26.84 12.02 -22.67
C ARG A 578 -27.01 10.65 -23.35
N PRO A 579 -26.92 10.57 -24.69
CA PRO A 579 -26.80 9.29 -25.39
C PRO A 579 -25.61 8.47 -24.87
N ALA A 580 -25.76 7.15 -24.79
CA ALA A 580 -24.70 6.26 -24.30
C ALA A 580 -23.45 6.23 -25.20
N THR A 581 -23.57 6.70 -26.45
CA THR A 581 -22.46 6.82 -27.41
C THR A 581 -21.54 8.02 -27.15
N ILE A 582 -21.95 8.97 -26.30
CA ILE A 582 -21.14 10.12 -25.94
C ILE A 582 -20.37 9.78 -24.68
N GLU A 583 -19.07 9.50 -24.83
CA GLU A 583 -18.16 9.20 -23.72
C GLU A 583 -17.75 10.45 -22.93
N ASP A 584 -17.60 11.59 -23.63
CA ASP A 584 -17.31 12.90 -23.04
C ASP A 584 -17.98 14.01 -23.86
N GLU A 585 -18.29 15.13 -23.21
CA GLU A 585 -18.81 16.35 -23.85
C GLU A 585 -18.31 17.60 -23.11
N SER A 586 -18.46 18.78 -23.72
CA SER A 586 -18.00 20.01 -23.05
C SER A 586 -18.88 20.38 -21.85
N VAL A 587 -18.29 21.11 -20.90
CA VAL A 587 -18.99 21.68 -19.74
C VAL A 587 -20.19 22.52 -20.19
N GLU A 588 -20.03 23.30 -21.25
CA GLU A 588 -21.13 24.09 -21.83
C GLU A 588 -22.25 23.21 -22.38
N SER A 589 -21.92 22.19 -23.20
CA SER A 589 -22.92 21.26 -23.76
C SER A 589 -23.69 20.56 -22.64
N PHE A 590 -22.96 19.98 -21.69
CA PHE A 590 -23.51 19.25 -20.56
C PHE A 590 -24.45 20.14 -19.74
N LEU A 591 -23.97 21.29 -19.24
CA LEU A 591 -24.76 22.12 -18.35
C LEU A 591 -25.84 22.92 -19.07
N THR A 592 -25.69 23.28 -20.34
CA THR A 592 -26.79 23.87 -21.13
C THR A 592 -27.93 22.88 -21.27
N ARG A 593 -27.62 21.61 -21.55
CA ARG A 593 -28.63 20.55 -21.63
C ARG A 593 -29.31 20.31 -20.28
N ARG A 594 -28.59 20.34 -19.16
CA ARG A 594 -29.15 20.09 -17.81
C ARG A 594 -29.82 21.30 -17.16
N PHE A 595 -29.21 22.48 -17.24
CA PHE A 595 -29.63 23.69 -16.52
C PHE A 595 -29.96 24.90 -17.42
N GLY A 596 -29.86 24.75 -18.74
CA GLY A 596 -30.19 25.80 -19.70
C GLY A 596 -29.07 26.82 -19.91
N PRO A 597 -29.12 27.57 -21.03
CA PRO A 597 -28.01 28.42 -21.46
C PRO A 597 -27.75 29.60 -20.54
N ASN A 598 -28.79 30.15 -19.89
CA ASN A 598 -28.63 31.31 -19.02
C ASN A 598 -27.76 31.00 -17.80
N VAL A 599 -28.02 29.89 -17.10
CA VAL A 599 -27.22 29.49 -15.94
C VAL A 599 -25.79 29.15 -16.37
N THR A 600 -25.64 28.42 -17.46
CA THR A 600 -24.35 28.03 -18.01
C THR A 600 -23.50 29.26 -18.39
N ASN A 601 -24.08 30.19 -19.16
CA ASN A 601 -23.33 31.32 -19.69
C ASN A 601 -23.14 32.45 -18.68
N ASN A 602 -24.06 32.68 -17.75
CA ASN A 602 -24.00 33.81 -16.82
C ASN A 602 -23.31 33.46 -15.49
N LEU A 603 -23.36 32.20 -15.05
CA LEU A 603 -22.85 31.78 -13.75
C LEU A 603 -21.70 30.78 -13.88
N VAL A 604 -21.93 29.68 -14.60
CA VAL A 604 -20.92 28.61 -14.71
C VAL A 604 -19.67 29.12 -15.42
N SER A 605 -19.80 29.82 -16.55
CA SER A 605 -18.65 30.39 -17.26
C SER A 605 -17.77 31.26 -16.35
N ALA A 606 -18.38 32.12 -15.52
CA ALA A 606 -17.67 32.98 -14.59
C ALA A 606 -16.90 32.15 -13.54
N VAL A 607 -17.51 31.11 -12.96
CA VAL A 607 -16.83 30.20 -12.02
C VAL A 607 -15.62 29.54 -12.66
N PHE A 608 -15.74 29.11 -13.92
CA PHE A 608 -14.66 28.46 -14.65
C PHE A 608 -13.57 29.43 -15.11
N HIS A 609 -13.89 30.70 -15.36
CA HIS A 609 -12.87 31.75 -15.48
C HIS A 609 -12.08 31.90 -14.16
N GLY A 610 -12.75 31.78 -13.01
CA GLY A 610 -12.11 31.90 -11.70
C GLY A 610 -11.25 30.70 -11.26
N ILE A 611 -11.52 29.49 -11.77
CA ILE A 611 -10.78 28.27 -11.39
C ILE A 611 -9.78 27.85 -12.47
N TYR A 612 -10.21 27.83 -13.73
CA TYR A 612 -9.44 27.32 -14.87
C TYR A 612 -8.95 28.41 -15.81
N ALA A 613 -9.38 29.67 -15.62
CA ALA A 613 -9.21 30.73 -16.61
C ALA A 613 -9.69 30.30 -18.02
N GLY A 614 -10.62 29.34 -18.07
CA GLY A 614 -10.84 28.47 -19.23
C GLY A 614 -12.19 28.65 -19.91
N ASP A 615 -12.28 28.16 -21.14
CA ASP A 615 -13.50 28.19 -21.95
C ASP A 615 -14.38 26.96 -21.69
N ILE A 616 -15.54 27.16 -21.08
CA ILE A 616 -16.50 26.07 -20.83
C ILE A 616 -16.97 25.35 -22.11
N ALA A 617 -16.83 25.95 -23.29
CA ALA A 617 -17.15 25.31 -24.56
C ALA A 617 -16.13 24.22 -24.96
N LYS A 618 -14.89 24.31 -24.43
CA LYS A 618 -13.80 23.38 -24.74
C LYS A 618 -13.51 22.40 -23.60
N LEU A 619 -13.74 22.81 -22.35
CA LEU A 619 -13.44 22.03 -21.16
C LEU A 619 -14.33 20.78 -21.04
N SER A 620 -13.74 19.65 -20.66
CA SER A 620 -14.39 18.34 -20.48
C SER A 620 -15.29 18.32 -19.24
N ALA A 621 -16.55 17.93 -19.43
CA ALA A 621 -17.48 17.71 -18.33
C ALA A 621 -17.09 16.47 -17.50
N ASP A 622 -16.62 15.39 -18.14
CA ASP A 622 -16.20 14.17 -17.45
C ASP A 622 -14.99 14.42 -16.53
N SER A 623 -14.01 15.20 -17.00
CA SER A 623 -12.76 15.42 -16.26
C SER A 623 -12.90 16.45 -15.13
N ILE A 624 -13.72 17.49 -15.33
CA ILE A 624 -13.80 18.62 -14.38
C ILE A 624 -15.03 18.54 -13.47
N LEU A 625 -16.14 18.03 -13.99
CA LEU A 625 -17.40 17.88 -13.26
C LEU A 625 -17.71 16.41 -12.98
N HIS A 626 -16.66 15.61 -12.74
CA HIS A 626 -16.72 14.15 -12.68
C HIS A 626 -17.88 13.60 -11.85
N GLU A 627 -18.08 14.10 -10.62
CA GLU A 627 -19.21 13.71 -9.77
C GLU A 627 -20.58 14.01 -10.41
N MET A 628 -20.76 15.20 -11.00
CA MET A 628 -22.02 15.55 -11.68
C MET A 628 -22.23 14.72 -12.94
N TYR A 629 -21.16 14.51 -13.71
CA TYR A 629 -21.17 13.72 -14.92
C TYR A 629 -21.52 12.25 -14.65
N ARG A 630 -20.98 11.69 -13.57
CA ARG A 630 -21.33 10.37 -13.03
C ARG A 630 -22.77 10.33 -12.53
N ASN A 631 -23.22 11.33 -11.77
CA ASN A 631 -24.58 11.34 -11.25
C ASN A 631 -25.63 11.32 -12.36
N GLU A 632 -25.38 12.01 -13.48
CA GLU A 632 -26.21 11.87 -14.66
C GLU A 632 -26.15 10.44 -15.25
N ARG A 633 -24.96 9.84 -15.34
CA ARG A 633 -24.79 8.48 -15.88
C ARG A 633 -25.53 7.43 -15.07
N VAL A 634 -25.41 7.47 -13.74
CA VAL A 634 -25.92 6.46 -12.81
C VAL A 634 -27.40 6.69 -12.49
N TYR A 635 -27.79 7.92 -12.16
CA TYR A 635 -29.14 8.25 -11.68
C TYR A 635 -30.03 8.91 -12.76
N GLY A 636 -29.49 9.18 -13.95
CA GLY A 636 -30.18 9.92 -15.01
C GLY A 636 -30.32 11.43 -14.76
N SER A 637 -29.86 11.92 -13.60
CA SER A 637 -30.01 13.32 -13.17
C SER A 637 -28.97 13.69 -12.12
N ILE A 638 -28.43 14.91 -12.24
CA ILE A 638 -27.50 15.49 -11.28
C ILE A 638 -28.21 15.73 -9.95
N VAL A 639 -29.41 16.30 -9.99
CA VAL A 639 -30.19 16.63 -8.79
C VAL A 639 -30.64 15.36 -8.05
N ARG A 640 -31.09 14.33 -8.76
CA ARG A 640 -31.43 13.03 -8.13
C ARG A 640 -30.23 12.38 -7.48
N GLY A 641 -29.06 12.38 -8.15
CA GLY A 641 -27.83 11.86 -7.57
C GLY A 641 -27.40 12.62 -6.31
N ALA A 642 -27.56 13.95 -6.29
CA ALA A 642 -27.20 14.78 -5.14
C ALA A 642 -28.13 14.61 -3.93
N ILE A 643 -29.42 14.28 -4.15
CA ILE A 643 -30.43 14.06 -3.10
C ILE A 643 -30.46 12.58 -2.63
N GLY A 644 -29.98 11.66 -3.46
CA GLY A 644 -29.90 10.23 -3.14
C GLY A 644 -28.81 9.89 -2.12
N VAL A 645 -28.46 8.59 -2.04
CA VAL A 645 -27.33 8.14 -1.24
C VAL A 645 -26.07 8.85 -1.74
N GLN A 646 -25.46 9.67 -0.87
CA GLN A 646 -24.22 10.35 -1.24
C GLN A 646 -23.10 9.32 -1.29
N GLU A 647 -22.62 9.04 -2.49
CA GLU A 647 -21.45 8.20 -2.69
C GLU A 647 -20.20 9.06 -2.81
N ILE A 648 -19.09 8.56 -2.30
CA ILE A 648 -17.76 9.13 -2.45
C ILE A 648 -16.81 8.07 -2.97
N LEU A 649 -15.68 8.49 -3.53
CA LEU A 649 -14.60 7.56 -3.88
C LEU A 649 -14.11 6.86 -2.60
N LEU A 650 -13.95 5.53 -2.68
CA LEU A 650 -13.45 4.74 -1.56
C LEU A 650 -12.07 5.23 -1.09
N GLU A 651 -11.21 5.58 -2.05
CA GLU A 651 -9.91 6.17 -1.77
C GLU A 651 -10.04 7.48 -0.97
N ASP A 652 -10.95 8.37 -1.36
CA ASP A 652 -11.20 9.64 -0.68
C ASP A 652 -11.69 9.44 0.76
N GLN A 653 -12.54 8.43 1.00
CA GLN A 653 -13.00 8.07 2.33
C GLN A 653 -11.85 7.59 3.22
N ILE A 654 -10.99 6.70 2.70
CA ILE A 654 -9.83 6.16 3.40
C ILE A 654 -8.84 7.28 3.72
N LEU A 655 -8.47 8.10 2.73
CA LEU A 655 -7.54 9.21 2.89
C LEU A 655 -8.07 10.21 3.91
N ARG A 656 -9.36 10.57 3.82
CA ARG A 656 -9.98 11.48 4.78
C ARG A 656 -9.88 10.94 6.20
N GLY A 657 -10.23 9.68 6.44
CA GLY A 657 -10.12 9.05 7.76
C GLY A 657 -8.68 9.08 8.30
N MET A 658 -7.72 8.70 7.47
CA MET A 658 -6.30 8.63 7.83
C MET A 658 -5.72 9.99 8.23
N TYR A 659 -5.93 11.03 7.43
CA TYR A 659 -5.35 12.34 7.68
C TYR A 659 -6.11 13.16 8.72
N THR A 660 -7.41 12.90 8.92
CA THR A 660 -8.18 13.47 10.02
C THR A 660 -7.60 13.04 11.37
N ALA A 661 -7.25 11.76 11.53
CA ALA A 661 -6.64 11.25 12.75
C ALA A 661 -5.25 11.87 13.03
N ARG A 662 -4.43 12.06 12.00
CA ARG A 662 -3.06 12.61 12.14
C ARG A 662 -3.02 14.13 12.35
N THR A 663 -3.99 14.85 11.80
CA THR A 663 -4.00 16.33 11.77
C THR A 663 -5.00 16.90 12.79
N GLY A 664 -5.56 16.07 13.67
CA GLY A 664 -6.75 16.37 14.46
C GLY A 664 -6.75 17.72 15.18
N ARG A 665 -5.64 18.14 15.79
CA ARG A 665 -5.56 19.42 16.50
C ARG A 665 -5.70 20.64 15.56
N LEU A 666 -4.88 20.69 14.51
CA LEU A 666 -4.92 21.76 13.51
C LEU A 666 -6.24 21.69 12.72
N LEU A 667 -6.70 20.50 12.36
CA LEU A 667 -7.96 20.35 11.64
C LEU A 667 -9.15 20.84 12.46
N ASN A 668 -9.17 20.60 13.77
CA ASN A 668 -10.20 21.12 14.67
C ASN A 668 -10.19 22.65 14.77
N SER A 669 -9.01 23.28 14.79
CA SER A 669 -8.90 24.74 14.81
C SER A 669 -9.42 25.39 13.51
N MET A 670 -9.48 24.62 12.41
CA MET A 670 -9.98 25.11 11.13
C MET A 670 -11.52 25.14 11.03
N HIS A 671 -12.30 24.63 12.00
CA HIS A 671 -13.75 24.37 11.81
C HIS A 671 -14.55 25.62 11.43
N GLY A 672 -14.13 26.78 11.97
CA GLY A 672 -14.66 28.09 11.65
C GLY A 672 -14.07 28.75 10.39
N THR A 673 -13.06 28.14 9.76
CA THR A 673 -12.27 28.74 8.68
C THR A 673 -12.86 28.40 7.31
N SER A 674 -12.99 29.42 6.45
CA SER A 674 -13.44 29.31 5.06
C SER A 674 -12.26 29.09 4.12
N ILE A 675 -11.30 30.01 4.19
CA ILE A 675 -10.04 29.98 3.45
C ILE A 675 -8.90 30.38 4.38
N TYR A 676 -7.67 30.07 3.99
CA TYR A 676 -6.49 30.49 4.73
C TYR A 676 -5.33 30.78 3.78
N SER A 677 -4.35 31.51 4.28
CA SER A 677 -3.06 31.80 3.64
C SER A 677 -1.97 31.89 4.72
N PHE A 678 -0.84 32.53 4.43
CA PHE A 678 0.23 32.81 5.39
C PHE A 678 0.54 34.30 5.46
N LYS A 679 1.07 34.76 6.61
CA LYS A 679 1.52 36.15 6.84
C LYS A 679 2.55 36.60 5.80
N GLY A 680 3.50 35.71 5.52
CA GLY A 680 4.53 35.87 4.48
C GLY A 680 4.07 35.55 3.05
N GLY A 681 2.77 35.35 2.82
CA GLY A 681 2.23 34.91 1.54
C GLY A 681 2.39 33.41 1.29
N MET A 682 1.75 32.92 0.22
CA MET A 682 1.73 31.50 -0.13
C MET A 682 3.11 30.89 -0.37
N GLU A 683 4.11 31.70 -0.73
CA GLU A 683 5.49 31.26 -0.90
C GLU A 683 6.12 30.75 0.41
N THR A 684 5.56 31.10 1.58
CA THR A 684 5.97 30.56 2.89
C THR A 684 5.96 29.04 2.91
N LEU A 685 4.94 28.42 2.29
CA LEU A 685 4.79 26.97 2.25
C LEU A 685 5.92 26.29 1.46
N VAL A 686 6.22 26.80 0.26
CA VAL A 686 7.25 26.21 -0.60
C VAL A 686 8.65 26.47 -0.07
N LYS A 687 8.90 27.63 0.54
CA LYS A 687 10.18 27.92 1.20
C LYS A 687 10.44 26.99 2.38
N ALA A 688 9.42 26.78 3.23
CA ALA A 688 9.55 25.85 4.35
C ALA A 688 9.79 24.41 3.88
N LEU A 689 9.13 24.01 2.80
CA LEU A 689 9.28 22.67 2.22
C LEU A 689 10.67 22.47 1.58
N ASP A 690 11.15 23.43 0.80
CA ASP A 690 12.52 23.44 0.26
C ASP A 690 13.56 23.37 1.37
N GLN A 691 13.38 24.16 2.44
CA GLN A 691 14.26 24.14 3.61
C GLN A 691 14.20 22.83 4.41
N ASP A 692 13.05 22.16 4.48
CA ASP A 692 12.90 20.84 5.13
C ASP A 692 13.64 19.76 4.32
N LEU A 693 13.54 19.81 3.00
CA LEU A 693 14.17 18.87 2.08
C LEU A 693 15.68 19.00 2.05
N ARG A 694 16.21 20.23 1.94
CA ARG A 694 17.67 20.49 1.92
C ARG A 694 18.39 20.12 3.23
N LYS A 695 17.65 19.79 4.29
CA LYS A 695 18.19 19.30 5.56
C LYS A 695 18.32 17.77 5.62
N GLN A 696 17.73 17.05 4.67
CA GLN A 696 17.84 15.60 4.58
C GLN A 696 19.12 15.26 3.84
N ASP A 697 19.90 14.31 4.34
CA ASP A 697 21.17 13.91 3.72
C ASP A 697 20.97 13.22 2.37
N ASP A 698 19.85 12.49 2.21
CA ASP A 698 19.50 11.74 1.00
C ASP A 698 18.71 12.58 -0.03
N VAL A 699 18.64 13.91 0.11
CA VAL A 699 17.91 14.78 -0.84
C VAL A 699 18.82 15.86 -1.43
N ASP A 700 19.03 15.78 -2.74
CA ASP A 700 19.78 16.77 -3.51
C ASP A 700 18.83 17.67 -4.32
N VAL A 701 18.71 18.94 -3.92
CA VAL A 701 17.86 19.93 -4.61
C VAL A 701 18.72 20.89 -5.45
N ARG A 702 18.66 20.73 -6.77
CA ARG A 702 19.41 21.50 -7.77
C ARG A 702 18.51 22.49 -8.52
N THR A 703 18.82 23.78 -8.42
CA THR A 703 18.17 24.85 -9.20
C THR A 703 19.07 25.31 -10.36
N GLY A 704 18.51 25.94 -11.37
CA GLY A 704 19.23 26.33 -12.58
C GLY A 704 19.62 25.15 -13.50
N VAL A 705 19.01 23.98 -13.32
CA VAL A 705 19.28 22.77 -14.10
C VAL A 705 18.08 22.44 -14.97
N GLU A 706 18.22 22.65 -16.27
CA GLU A 706 17.18 22.30 -17.25
C GLU A 706 17.38 20.87 -17.76
N VAL A 707 16.40 20.01 -17.49
CA VAL A 707 16.32 18.68 -18.10
C VAL A 707 15.94 18.86 -19.56
N THR A 708 16.71 18.28 -20.48
CA THR A 708 16.52 18.40 -21.93
C THR A 708 15.98 17.12 -22.58
N GLY A 709 15.95 16.00 -21.86
CA GLY A 709 15.37 14.75 -22.36
C GLY A 709 15.39 13.60 -21.36
N LEU A 710 14.59 12.57 -21.61
CA LEU A 710 14.48 11.35 -20.82
C LEU A 710 14.58 10.13 -21.76
N ARG A 711 15.47 9.19 -21.47
CA ARG A 711 15.67 7.97 -22.28
C ARG A 711 15.57 6.74 -21.42
N TYR A 712 14.64 5.84 -21.75
CA TYR A 712 14.53 4.55 -21.07
C TYR A 712 15.52 3.54 -21.63
N ASN A 713 16.26 2.87 -20.76
CA ASN A 713 17.16 1.77 -21.08
C ASN A 713 16.54 0.45 -20.63
N ASN A 714 16.25 -0.43 -21.60
CA ASN A 714 15.62 -1.73 -21.36
C ASN A 714 16.56 -2.77 -20.71
N GLU A 715 17.87 -2.61 -20.82
CA GLU A 715 18.84 -3.61 -20.33
C GLU A 715 19.02 -3.55 -18.82
N ASN A 716 19.12 -2.35 -18.26
CA ASN A 716 19.24 -2.11 -16.83
C ASN A 716 17.92 -1.64 -16.19
N GLU A 717 16.86 -1.47 -16.99
CA GLU A 717 15.57 -0.93 -16.57
C GLU A 717 15.68 0.44 -15.87
N GLN A 718 16.51 1.34 -16.37
CA GLN A 718 16.67 2.69 -15.81
C GLN A 718 16.29 3.78 -16.81
N ILE A 719 15.98 4.97 -16.30
CA ILE A 719 15.75 6.16 -17.12
C ILE A 719 16.95 7.09 -16.97
N GLU A 720 17.59 7.37 -18.10
CA GLU A 720 18.64 8.37 -18.22
C GLU A 720 18.03 9.76 -18.38
N VAL A 721 18.55 10.72 -17.62
CA VAL A 721 18.14 12.12 -17.62
C VAL A 721 19.18 12.95 -18.36
N LEU A 722 18.79 13.55 -19.48
CA LEU A 722 19.64 14.40 -20.33
C LEU A 722 19.57 15.87 -19.87
N GLY A 723 20.66 16.61 -20.02
CA GLY A 723 20.78 18.00 -19.54
C GLY A 723 21.20 18.12 -18.08
N TYR A 724 21.35 16.99 -17.38
CA TYR A 724 21.92 16.92 -16.03
C TYR A 724 23.34 16.34 -16.10
N GLU A 725 24.34 17.20 -15.92
CA GLU A 725 25.76 16.82 -15.94
C GLU A 725 26.20 16.30 -14.56
N ALA A 726 26.00 15.01 -14.33
CA ALA A 726 26.48 14.29 -13.14
C ALA A 726 27.21 13.00 -13.54
N GLU A 727 28.05 12.48 -12.64
CA GLU A 727 28.82 11.25 -12.85
C GLU A 727 27.90 10.03 -13.08
N ASN A 728 26.72 10.04 -12.46
CA ASN A 728 25.61 9.15 -12.75
C ASN A 728 24.34 9.97 -13.06
N ASN A 729 23.82 9.84 -14.28
CA ASN A 729 22.58 10.49 -14.74
C ASN A 729 21.45 9.49 -15.03
N SER A 730 21.59 8.23 -14.60
CA SER A 730 20.59 7.17 -14.75
C SER A 730 19.90 6.87 -13.43
N PHE A 731 18.57 6.73 -13.48
CA PHE A 731 17.69 6.64 -12.31
C PHE A 731 16.71 5.48 -12.45
N ASP A 732 16.36 4.85 -11.33
CA ASP A 732 15.44 3.72 -11.33
C ASP A 732 14.01 4.12 -11.67
N PHE A 733 13.59 5.30 -11.21
CA PHE A 733 12.37 5.94 -11.65
C PHE A 733 12.57 7.46 -11.75
N VAL A 734 11.75 8.06 -12.60
CA VAL A 734 11.66 9.51 -12.76
C VAL A 734 10.22 9.93 -12.52
N ILE A 735 10.01 10.94 -11.70
CA ILE A 735 8.72 11.60 -11.51
C ILE A 735 8.76 12.97 -12.20
N SER A 736 8.11 13.09 -13.35
CA SER A 736 7.91 14.39 -13.98
C SER A 736 6.80 15.16 -13.29
N THR A 737 7.14 16.33 -12.74
CA THR A 737 6.16 17.27 -12.18
C THR A 737 6.01 18.54 -13.03
N LEU A 738 6.53 18.48 -14.25
CA LEU A 738 6.40 19.51 -15.27
C LEU A 738 4.98 19.52 -15.87
N SER A 739 4.69 20.53 -16.69
CA SER A 739 3.45 20.50 -17.48
C SER A 739 3.44 19.31 -18.45
N ALA A 740 2.25 18.86 -18.85
CA ALA A 740 2.10 17.76 -19.80
C ALA A 740 2.89 18.00 -21.09
N SER A 741 2.77 19.18 -21.69
CA SER A 741 3.51 19.55 -22.91
C SER A 741 5.03 19.56 -22.73
N LYS A 742 5.54 20.02 -21.59
CA LYS A 742 6.97 19.98 -21.29
C LYS A 742 7.45 18.55 -21.08
N THR A 743 6.68 17.74 -20.35
CA THR A 743 6.98 16.31 -20.18
C THR A 743 7.05 15.60 -21.52
N ALA A 744 6.07 15.84 -22.41
CA ALA A 744 6.05 15.28 -23.75
C ALA A 744 7.31 15.65 -24.57
N ALA A 745 7.74 16.90 -24.47
CA ALA A 745 8.94 17.40 -25.17
C ALA A 745 10.25 16.75 -24.68
N LEU A 746 10.28 16.22 -23.47
CA LEU A 746 11.45 15.49 -22.95
C LEU A 746 11.50 14.03 -23.43
N LEU A 747 10.39 13.49 -23.92
CA LEU A 747 10.31 12.07 -24.29
C LEU A 747 10.70 11.85 -25.74
N PRO A 748 11.18 10.64 -26.08
CA PRO A 748 11.39 10.26 -27.47
C PRO A 748 10.08 10.38 -28.27
N PRO A 749 10.12 10.71 -29.57
CA PRO A 749 8.93 10.79 -30.40
C PRO A 749 8.09 9.51 -30.35
N ASN A 750 6.76 9.66 -30.40
CA ASN A 750 5.79 8.57 -30.28
C ASN A 750 5.78 7.88 -28.91
N THR A 751 6.40 8.44 -27.87
CA THR A 751 6.32 7.86 -26.52
C THR A 751 4.99 8.19 -25.88
N ALA A 752 4.67 9.47 -25.71
CA ALA A 752 3.43 9.92 -25.06
C ALA A 752 2.91 11.23 -25.70
N ASP A 753 2.93 11.31 -27.03
CA ASP A 753 2.68 12.55 -27.78
C ASP A 753 1.31 13.17 -27.50
N SER A 754 0.33 12.36 -27.08
CA SER A 754 -0.99 12.82 -26.61
C SER A 754 -0.91 13.86 -25.48
N LEU A 755 0.19 13.90 -24.72
CA LEU A 755 0.45 14.92 -23.70
C LEU A 755 0.60 16.35 -24.28
N PHE A 756 0.99 16.50 -25.56
CA PHE A 756 1.03 17.82 -26.22
C PHE A 756 -0.36 18.45 -26.37
N GLU A 757 -1.42 17.65 -26.33
CA GLU A 757 -2.80 18.15 -26.45
C GLU A 757 -3.31 18.82 -25.17
N THR A 758 -2.70 18.52 -24.02
CA THR A 758 -3.03 19.16 -22.74
C THR A 758 -2.33 20.51 -22.65
N LYS A 759 -2.91 21.51 -23.32
CA LYS A 759 -2.42 22.90 -23.34
C LYS A 759 -2.74 23.63 -22.03
N SER A 760 -1.93 24.64 -21.73
CA SER A 760 -2.16 25.54 -20.59
C SER A 760 -2.41 26.96 -21.08
N VAL A 761 -3.23 27.73 -20.36
CA VAL A 761 -3.48 29.14 -20.67
C VAL A 761 -2.51 30.05 -19.93
N THR A 762 -2.30 31.24 -20.50
CA THR A 762 -1.49 32.31 -19.92
C THR A 762 -2.39 33.36 -19.27
N VAL A 763 -2.03 33.82 -18.07
CA VAL A 763 -2.80 34.81 -17.29
C VAL A 763 -1.90 35.94 -16.83
N MET A 764 -2.35 37.18 -16.97
CA MET A 764 -1.71 38.36 -16.37
C MET A 764 -2.38 38.66 -15.03
N VAL A 765 -1.57 38.74 -13.97
CA VAL A 765 -2.00 39.02 -12.60
C VAL A 765 -1.54 40.42 -12.23
N VAL A 766 -2.47 41.35 -12.03
CA VAL A 766 -2.16 42.76 -11.73
C VAL A 766 -2.64 43.13 -10.34
N ASN A 767 -1.70 43.25 -9.41
CA ASN A 767 -1.93 43.68 -8.03
C ASN A 767 -1.84 45.21 -7.95
N MET A 768 -2.78 45.85 -7.25
CA MET A 768 -2.82 47.29 -7.02
C MET A 768 -3.20 47.59 -5.57
N PHE A 769 -2.46 48.49 -4.94
CA PHE A 769 -2.71 48.95 -3.58
C PHE A 769 -3.02 50.46 -3.58
N TYR A 770 -4.04 50.87 -2.85
CA TYR A 770 -4.50 52.24 -2.71
C TYR A 770 -4.45 52.67 -1.24
N ASP A 771 -3.98 53.89 -0.98
CA ASP A 771 -3.86 54.42 0.39
C ASP A 771 -5.19 54.59 1.10
N LYS A 772 -6.27 54.82 0.35
CA LYS A 772 -7.60 55.01 0.89
C LYS A 772 -8.20 53.65 1.28
N PRO A 773 -8.42 53.36 2.57
CA PRO A 773 -9.06 52.12 2.98
C PRO A 773 -10.55 52.11 2.62
N ASN A 774 -11.13 50.92 2.46
CA ASN A 774 -12.55 50.68 2.19
C ASN A 774 -13.13 51.45 0.98
N MET A 775 -12.33 51.72 -0.05
CA MET A 775 -12.76 52.57 -1.18
C MET A 775 -13.71 51.87 -2.18
N LEU A 776 -13.84 50.54 -2.11
CA LEU A 776 -14.57 49.78 -3.12
C LEU A 776 -16.10 49.95 -3.04
N GLY A 777 -16.65 50.34 -1.88
CA GLY A 777 -18.11 50.36 -1.65
C GLY A 777 -18.77 48.96 -1.61
N TYR A 778 -18.00 47.90 -1.84
CA TYR A 778 -18.38 46.50 -1.75
C TYR A 778 -17.49 45.80 -0.75
N SER A 779 -18.01 44.75 -0.12
CA SER A 779 -17.21 43.90 0.76
C SER A 779 -17.43 42.43 0.44
N GLY A 780 -16.35 41.67 0.27
CA GLY A 780 -16.39 40.29 -0.20
C GLY A 780 -15.08 39.78 -0.78
N PHE A 781 -15.10 38.58 -1.36
CA PHE A 781 -13.89 38.00 -1.95
C PHE A 781 -13.49 38.73 -3.25
N GLY A 782 -14.48 39.23 -3.98
CA GLY A 782 -14.31 39.80 -5.30
C GLY A 782 -15.45 39.42 -6.23
N TYR A 783 -15.23 39.62 -7.53
CA TYR A 783 -16.18 39.29 -8.58
C TYR A 783 -15.56 38.57 -9.77
N LEU A 784 -16.38 37.77 -10.45
CA LEU A 784 -16.03 37.11 -11.70
C LEU A 784 -16.86 37.69 -12.85
N ILE A 785 -16.31 37.64 -14.06
CA ILE A 785 -16.95 38.19 -15.26
C ILE A 785 -17.32 37.01 -16.16
N PRO A 786 -18.63 36.76 -16.42
CA PRO A 786 -19.05 35.65 -17.26
C PRO A 786 -18.81 35.94 -18.75
N LYS A 787 -18.76 34.87 -19.56
CA LYS A 787 -18.64 34.98 -21.03
C LYS A 787 -19.78 35.74 -21.70
N SER A 788 -20.93 35.83 -21.03
CA SER A 788 -22.11 36.53 -21.55
C SER A 788 -22.04 38.05 -21.44
N VAL A 789 -21.07 38.59 -20.68
CA VAL A 789 -20.83 40.04 -20.66
C VAL A 789 -20.30 40.47 -22.03
N PRO A 790 -20.93 41.45 -22.70
CA PRO A 790 -20.47 41.92 -24.00
C PRO A 790 -19.04 42.44 -23.96
N LEU A 791 -18.31 42.27 -25.07
CA LEU A 791 -16.90 42.67 -25.16
C LEU A 791 -16.70 44.18 -24.96
N GLY A 792 -17.69 45.03 -25.28
CA GLY A 792 -17.63 46.46 -24.97
C GLY A 792 -17.68 46.77 -23.47
N GLN A 793 -18.22 45.86 -22.65
CA GLN A 793 -18.22 45.95 -21.19
C GLN A 793 -17.05 45.21 -20.53
N ASN A 794 -16.24 44.48 -21.30
CA ASN A 794 -15.02 43.81 -20.85
C ASN A 794 -13.97 43.77 -21.99
N PRO A 795 -13.50 44.94 -22.44
CA PRO A 795 -12.63 45.04 -23.62
C PRO A 795 -11.31 44.31 -23.42
N HIS A 796 -10.80 44.34 -22.18
CA HIS A 796 -9.50 43.78 -21.79
C HIS A 796 -9.53 42.30 -21.43
N ARG A 797 -10.67 41.63 -21.59
CA ARG A 797 -10.82 40.19 -21.32
C ARG A 797 -10.41 39.83 -19.89
N ALA A 798 -10.85 40.65 -18.94
CA ALA A 798 -10.71 40.35 -17.53
C ALA A 798 -11.55 39.11 -17.19
N LEU A 799 -10.96 38.24 -16.38
CA LEU A 799 -11.59 37.02 -15.85
C LEU A 799 -12.36 37.35 -14.55
N GLY A 800 -11.81 38.27 -13.76
CA GLY A 800 -12.37 38.73 -12.50
C GLY A 800 -11.42 39.62 -11.72
N VAL A 801 -11.92 40.10 -10.59
CA VAL A 801 -11.17 40.96 -9.66
C VAL A 801 -11.34 40.43 -8.24
N ILE A 802 -10.24 40.38 -7.50
CA ILE A 802 -10.20 39.95 -6.11
C ILE A 802 -10.02 41.19 -5.23
N PHE A 803 -10.79 41.26 -4.15
CA PHE A 803 -10.70 42.32 -3.15
C PHE A 803 -9.77 41.86 -2.04
N ASP A 804 -8.46 41.94 -2.26
CA ASP A 804 -7.46 41.29 -1.40
C ASP A 804 -7.48 41.76 0.05
N SER A 805 -7.74 43.04 0.30
CA SER A 805 -7.89 43.56 1.67
C SER A 805 -9.01 42.85 2.45
N ASP A 806 -10.08 42.46 1.76
CA ASP A 806 -11.20 41.73 2.34
C ASP A 806 -10.95 40.21 2.34
N ALA A 807 -10.32 39.70 1.28
CA ALA A 807 -10.05 38.28 1.09
C ALA A 807 -9.02 37.74 2.07
N MET A 808 -8.02 38.54 2.45
CA MET A 808 -6.95 38.15 3.35
C MET A 808 -6.62 39.28 4.35
N PRO A 809 -7.55 39.62 5.25
CA PRO A 809 -7.35 40.71 6.21
C PRO A 809 -6.17 40.39 7.13
N GLY A 810 -5.29 41.38 7.34
CA GLY A 810 -4.09 41.24 8.18
C GLY A 810 -2.85 40.69 7.46
N GLN A 811 -2.90 40.48 6.14
CA GLN A 811 -1.70 40.12 5.37
C GLN A 811 -0.78 41.32 5.13
N ASP A 812 -1.37 42.50 4.95
CA ASP A 812 -0.68 43.79 4.83
C ASP A 812 -0.63 44.48 6.20
N GLU A 813 0.50 45.13 6.49
CA GLU A 813 0.68 45.96 7.69
C GLU A 813 0.26 47.41 7.44
N ARG A 814 0.44 47.90 6.20
CA ARG A 814 0.00 49.23 5.79
C ARG A 814 -1.54 49.23 5.58
N PRO A 815 -2.31 50.09 6.26
CA PRO A 815 -3.74 50.24 6.01
C PRO A 815 -4.00 50.76 4.58
N GLY A 816 -4.97 50.17 3.90
CA GLY A 816 -5.36 50.59 2.55
C GLY A 816 -6.30 49.59 1.88
N THR A 817 -6.59 49.82 0.60
CA THR A 817 -7.37 48.90 -0.23
C THR A 817 -6.47 48.25 -1.26
N LYS A 818 -6.42 46.92 -1.24
CA LYS A 818 -5.66 46.07 -2.15
C LYS A 818 -6.62 45.27 -3.03
N VAL A 819 -6.37 45.28 -4.32
CA VAL A 819 -7.14 44.53 -5.32
C VAL A 819 -6.23 43.86 -6.33
N THR A 820 -6.68 42.74 -6.89
CA THR A 820 -6.00 42.08 -8.00
C THR A 820 -6.93 41.89 -9.17
N VAL A 821 -6.52 42.31 -10.36
CA VAL A 821 -7.21 42.04 -11.62
C VAL A 821 -6.53 40.87 -12.34
N MET A 822 -7.33 39.90 -12.78
CA MET A 822 -6.88 38.76 -13.57
C MET A 822 -7.29 38.97 -15.03
N LEU A 823 -6.33 39.03 -15.95
CA LEU A 823 -6.56 39.25 -17.39
C LEU A 823 -6.10 38.04 -18.20
N GLY A 824 -6.77 37.78 -19.33
CA GLY A 824 -6.33 36.78 -20.30
C GLY A 824 -7.01 35.42 -20.12
N GLY A 825 -6.24 34.37 -19.85
CA GLY A 825 -6.72 32.99 -19.88
C GLY A 825 -7.00 32.53 -21.31
N HIS A 826 -8.06 31.72 -21.48
CA HIS A 826 -8.48 31.21 -22.79
C HIS A 826 -8.78 32.30 -23.83
N TRP A 827 -9.05 33.54 -23.41
CA TRP A 827 -9.23 34.68 -24.31
C TRP A 827 -7.97 35.03 -25.11
N TRP A 828 -6.80 34.58 -24.66
CA TRP A 828 -5.52 34.76 -25.33
C TRP A 828 -5.03 33.49 -26.04
N ASP A 829 -5.84 32.44 -26.12
CA ASP A 829 -5.55 31.25 -26.91
C ASP A 829 -5.20 31.65 -28.36
N GLY A 830 -4.07 31.17 -28.86
CA GLY A 830 -3.64 31.40 -30.25
C GLY A 830 -3.01 32.78 -30.51
N LYS A 831 -2.82 33.62 -29.49
CA LYS A 831 -2.02 34.85 -29.65
C LYS A 831 -0.53 34.54 -29.80
N SER A 832 0.14 35.27 -30.68
CA SER A 832 1.60 35.19 -30.88
C SER A 832 2.40 35.99 -29.84
N SER A 833 1.77 37.01 -29.24
CA SER A 833 2.36 37.87 -28.22
C SER A 833 1.34 38.23 -27.14
N PHE A 834 1.86 38.56 -25.95
CA PHE A 834 1.06 38.94 -24.79
C PHE A 834 1.43 40.37 -24.38
N PRO A 835 0.50 41.10 -23.71
CA PRO A 835 0.79 42.43 -23.20
C PRO A 835 1.98 42.42 -22.24
N SER A 836 2.76 43.49 -22.27
CA SER A 836 3.77 43.82 -21.25
C SER A 836 3.13 44.06 -19.88
N GLU A 837 3.95 44.11 -18.83
CA GLU A 837 3.48 44.37 -17.47
C GLU A 837 2.90 45.78 -17.34
N GLU A 838 3.47 46.77 -18.03
CA GLU A 838 2.98 48.14 -18.09
C GLU A 838 1.62 48.24 -18.81
N GLU A 839 1.50 47.57 -19.97
CA GLU A 839 0.22 47.49 -20.70
C GLU A 839 -0.84 46.76 -19.88
N GLY A 840 -0.48 45.64 -19.23
CA GLY A 840 -1.37 44.91 -18.33
C GLY A 840 -1.87 45.77 -17.18
N LEU A 841 -1.01 46.62 -16.60
CA LEU A 841 -1.39 47.57 -15.56
C LEU A 841 -2.39 48.63 -16.07
N ALA A 842 -2.16 49.17 -17.27
CA ALA A 842 -3.10 50.11 -17.89
C ALA A 842 -4.48 49.46 -18.13
N MET A 843 -4.50 48.26 -18.71
CA MET A 843 -5.72 47.47 -18.91
C MET A 843 -6.46 47.21 -17.60
N ALA A 844 -5.75 46.86 -16.53
CA ALA A 844 -6.35 46.58 -15.22
C ALA A 844 -6.97 47.84 -14.59
N LYS A 845 -6.32 49.00 -14.71
CA LYS A 845 -6.88 50.28 -14.25
C LYS A 845 -8.18 50.62 -14.97
N GLU A 846 -8.22 50.45 -16.29
CA GLU A 846 -9.43 50.67 -17.09
C GLU A 846 -10.57 49.71 -16.70
N VAL A 847 -10.27 48.45 -16.40
CA VAL A 847 -11.27 47.49 -15.88
C VAL A 847 -11.86 47.99 -14.56
N LEU A 848 -11.04 48.43 -13.62
CA LEU A 848 -11.52 48.94 -12.33
C LEU A 848 -12.30 50.24 -12.47
N GLN A 849 -11.87 51.14 -13.36
CA GLN A 849 -12.61 52.36 -13.67
C GLN A 849 -13.98 52.04 -14.25
N GLN A 850 -14.05 51.13 -15.22
CA GLN A 850 -15.29 50.78 -15.90
C GLN A 850 -16.26 50.03 -14.98
N HIS A 851 -15.77 49.09 -14.15
CA HIS A 851 -16.63 48.22 -13.36
C HIS A 851 -16.98 48.78 -11.98
N LEU A 852 -16.05 49.54 -11.36
CA LEU A 852 -16.17 50.02 -9.98
C LEU A 852 -16.12 51.55 -9.87
N GLY A 853 -15.87 52.28 -10.96
CA GLY A 853 -15.76 53.74 -10.93
C GLY A 853 -14.49 54.27 -10.25
N ILE A 854 -13.48 53.42 -10.06
CA ILE A 854 -12.22 53.80 -9.40
C ILE A 854 -11.39 54.64 -10.37
N THR A 855 -11.05 55.86 -9.95
CA THR A 855 -10.24 56.81 -10.73
C THR A 855 -8.96 57.23 -10.01
N GLU A 856 -8.86 56.88 -8.74
CA GLU A 856 -7.67 57.06 -7.93
C GLU A 856 -6.47 56.32 -8.55
N THR A 857 -5.28 56.87 -8.35
CA THR A 857 -4.03 56.21 -8.77
C THR A 857 -3.55 55.29 -7.63
N PRO A 858 -3.20 54.02 -7.93
CA PRO A 858 -2.65 53.12 -6.91
C PRO A 858 -1.28 53.62 -6.43
N ALA A 859 -1.03 53.49 -5.13
CA ALA A 859 0.24 53.82 -4.49
C ALA A 859 1.33 52.80 -4.81
N GLU A 860 0.97 51.52 -4.88
CA GLU A 860 1.88 50.43 -5.25
C GLU A 860 1.20 49.50 -6.26
N THR A 861 1.98 48.97 -7.20
CA THR A 861 1.47 48.09 -8.27
C THR A 861 2.45 46.98 -8.60
N MET A 862 1.94 45.84 -9.01
CA MET A 862 2.75 44.75 -9.57
C MET A 862 1.93 43.95 -10.56
N ALA A 863 2.30 44.04 -11.84
CA ALA A 863 1.82 43.16 -12.88
C ALA A 863 2.79 41.98 -13.02
N SER A 864 2.27 40.79 -13.31
CA SER A 864 3.10 39.61 -13.58
C SER A 864 2.41 38.71 -14.60
N LEU A 865 3.13 38.35 -15.66
CA LEU A 865 2.63 37.46 -16.70
C LEU A 865 2.96 35.99 -16.37
N GLN A 866 1.94 35.21 -16.05
CA GLN A 866 2.06 33.78 -15.76
C GLN A 866 1.83 32.99 -17.07
N ARG A 867 2.91 32.58 -17.73
CA ARG A 867 2.87 31.86 -19.01
C ARG A 867 2.53 30.40 -18.83
N ASP A 868 1.63 29.86 -19.64
CA ASP A 868 1.26 28.44 -19.66
C ASP A 868 0.99 27.88 -18.24
N CYS A 869 0.26 28.65 -17.43
CA CYS A 869 0.19 28.43 -15.99
C CYS A 869 -0.98 27.54 -15.55
N ILE A 870 -2.10 27.53 -16.29
CA ILE A 870 -3.30 26.76 -15.93
C ILE A 870 -3.67 25.77 -17.04
N PRO A 871 -3.44 24.46 -16.83
CA PRO A 871 -3.82 23.42 -17.78
C PRO A 871 -5.32 23.40 -18.08
N GLN A 872 -5.66 23.15 -19.35
CA GLN A 872 -7.03 23.07 -19.84
C GLN A 872 -7.38 21.62 -20.13
N TYR A 873 -8.25 21.03 -19.30
CA TYR A 873 -8.74 19.67 -19.51
C TYR A 873 -9.85 19.69 -20.55
N GLY A 874 -9.47 19.69 -21.82
CA GLY A 874 -10.41 19.70 -22.94
C GLY A 874 -11.16 18.37 -23.10
N VAL A 875 -12.24 18.35 -23.88
CA VAL A 875 -12.98 17.11 -24.22
C VAL A 875 -12.02 16.01 -24.70
N GLY A 876 -12.19 14.80 -24.18
CA GLY A 876 -11.33 13.65 -24.44
C GLY A 876 -10.13 13.50 -23.50
N HIS A 877 -9.95 14.41 -22.54
CA HIS A 877 -8.79 14.40 -21.61
C HIS A 877 -8.64 13.08 -20.83
N ALA A 878 -9.72 12.53 -20.29
CA ALA A 878 -9.69 11.25 -19.58
C ALA A 878 -9.20 10.09 -20.47
N GLY A 879 -9.70 10.02 -21.72
CA GLY A 879 -9.27 9.04 -22.71
C GLY A 879 -7.80 9.20 -23.10
N ARG A 880 -7.34 10.44 -23.29
CA ARG A 880 -5.92 10.74 -23.54
C ARG A 880 -5.02 10.28 -22.41
N LEU A 881 -5.40 10.55 -21.15
CA LEU A 881 -4.59 10.15 -20.01
C LEU A 881 -4.56 8.62 -19.81
N ARG A 882 -5.63 7.91 -20.19
CA ARG A 882 -5.61 6.44 -20.27
C ARG A 882 -4.63 5.94 -21.34
N GLN A 883 -4.63 6.54 -22.52
CA GLN A 883 -3.67 6.18 -23.57
C GLN A 883 -2.22 6.45 -23.11
N VAL A 884 -1.97 7.60 -22.49
CA VAL A 884 -0.66 7.95 -21.94
C VAL A 884 -0.24 6.95 -20.84
N HIS A 885 -1.17 6.49 -20.00
CA HIS A 885 -0.87 5.44 -19.02
C HIS A 885 -0.33 4.17 -19.71
N GLU A 886 -1.06 3.67 -20.72
CA GLU A 886 -0.65 2.47 -21.46
C GLU A 886 0.71 2.66 -22.15
N ASP A 887 0.90 3.82 -22.78
CA ASP A 887 2.14 4.20 -23.46
C ASP A 887 3.35 4.26 -22.50
N LEU A 888 3.18 4.86 -21.32
CA LEU A 888 4.25 4.95 -20.32
C LEU A 888 4.56 3.59 -19.67
N MET A 889 3.56 2.74 -19.50
CA MET A 889 3.76 1.37 -19.03
C MET A 889 4.57 0.54 -20.05
N ASP A 890 4.24 0.66 -21.33
CA ASP A 890 4.89 -0.08 -22.42
C ASP A 890 6.29 0.46 -22.74
N LYS A 891 6.41 1.76 -23.02
CA LYS A 891 7.63 2.36 -23.58
C LYS A 891 8.62 2.87 -22.54
N MET A 892 8.16 3.12 -21.32
CA MET A 892 9.01 3.57 -20.20
C MET A 892 9.03 2.55 -19.04
N GLY A 893 8.53 1.32 -19.28
CA GLY A 893 8.55 0.22 -18.31
C GLY A 893 7.77 0.46 -17.03
N GLY A 894 6.86 1.46 -17.00
CA GLY A 894 6.21 1.92 -15.78
C GLY A 894 7.18 2.51 -14.75
N ARG A 895 8.30 3.10 -15.23
CA ARG A 895 9.31 3.77 -14.40
C ARG A 895 9.29 5.29 -14.55
N LEU A 896 8.60 5.82 -15.56
CA LEU A 896 8.28 7.24 -15.66
C LEU A 896 6.89 7.50 -15.09
N VAL A 897 6.84 8.29 -14.02
CA VAL A 897 5.62 8.71 -13.34
C VAL A 897 5.38 10.18 -13.63
N VAL A 898 4.12 10.56 -13.85
CA VAL A 898 3.73 11.95 -14.03
C VAL A 898 2.83 12.42 -12.89
N ALA A 899 3.06 13.62 -12.39
CA ALA A 899 2.29 14.19 -11.30
C ALA A 899 2.11 15.71 -11.46
N GLY A 900 1.04 16.26 -10.90
CA GLY A 900 0.80 17.70 -10.84
C GLY A 900 -0.42 18.18 -11.62
N ASN A 901 -0.44 19.49 -11.89
CA ASN A 901 -1.64 20.21 -12.29
C ASN A 901 -2.11 19.93 -13.72
N SER A 902 -1.36 19.18 -14.53
CA SER A 902 -1.72 18.88 -15.92
C SER A 902 -2.61 17.64 -16.05
N TYR A 903 -2.78 16.88 -14.96
CA TYR A 903 -3.42 15.56 -15.04
C TYR A 903 -4.79 15.57 -14.35
N GLY A 904 -4.79 15.69 -13.02
CA GLY A 904 -5.92 15.30 -12.18
C GLY A 904 -6.59 16.39 -11.36
N GLY A 905 -6.04 17.61 -11.33
CA GLY A 905 -6.61 18.76 -10.62
C GLY A 905 -5.65 19.95 -10.66
N VAL A 906 -6.17 21.16 -10.88
CA VAL A 906 -5.34 22.36 -11.10
C VAL A 906 -4.98 23.10 -9.81
N GLY A 907 -5.68 22.82 -8.71
CA GLY A 907 -5.48 23.51 -7.44
C GLY A 907 -4.23 23.02 -6.69
N LEU A 908 -3.67 23.87 -5.84
CA LEU A 908 -2.51 23.52 -5.01
C LEU A 908 -2.77 22.27 -4.15
N ASN A 909 -3.95 22.17 -3.53
CA ASN A 909 -4.33 20.98 -2.76
C ASN A 909 -4.30 19.71 -3.62
N ASP A 910 -4.72 19.81 -4.89
CA ASP A 910 -4.74 18.68 -5.84
C ASP A 910 -3.32 18.29 -6.24
N CYS A 911 -2.44 19.28 -6.44
CA CYS A 911 -1.01 19.06 -6.67
C CYS A 911 -0.34 18.31 -5.50
N VAL A 912 -0.65 18.67 -4.25
CA VAL A 912 -0.12 17.99 -3.05
C VAL A 912 -0.62 16.55 -2.98
N ARG A 913 -1.90 16.29 -3.30
CA ARG A 913 -2.43 14.91 -3.38
C ARG A 913 -1.73 14.12 -4.48
N SER A 914 -1.67 14.64 -5.70
CA SER A 914 -1.03 13.98 -6.83
C SER A 914 0.44 13.64 -6.54
N ALA A 915 1.16 14.54 -5.87
CA ALA A 915 2.52 14.32 -5.42
C ALA A 915 2.65 13.16 -4.43
N ARG A 916 1.75 13.10 -3.44
CA ARG A 916 1.69 12.01 -2.46
C ARG A 916 1.39 10.67 -3.14
N ASP A 917 0.44 10.63 -4.06
CA ASP A 917 -0.02 9.38 -4.68
C ASP A 917 1.07 8.78 -5.59
N ALA A 918 1.76 9.64 -6.36
CA ALA A 918 2.95 9.27 -7.11
C ALA A 918 4.06 8.72 -6.18
N ALA A 919 4.41 9.48 -5.13
CA ALA A 919 5.42 9.06 -4.17
C ALA A 919 5.09 7.73 -3.48
N PHE A 920 3.82 7.49 -3.15
CA PHE A 920 3.40 6.28 -2.46
C PHE A 920 3.57 5.02 -3.32
N GLY A 921 3.15 5.07 -4.59
CA GLY A 921 3.28 3.89 -5.44
C GLY A 921 4.74 3.62 -5.84
N VAL A 922 5.51 4.69 -6.05
CA VAL A 922 6.95 4.63 -6.30
C VAL A 922 7.73 4.05 -5.12
N ALA A 923 7.48 4.54 -3.89
CA ALA A 923 8.09 4.01 -2.67
C ALA A 923 7.71 2.55 -2.39
N ALA A 924 6.60 2.06 -2.93
CA ALA A 924 6.20 0.65 -2.86
C ALA A 924 6.89 -0.23 -3.92
N GLY A 925 7.82 0.31 -4.71
CA GLY A 925 8.52 -0.39 -5.80
C GLY A 925 7.60 -0.80 -6.95
N LYS A 926 6.42 -0.17 -7.08
CA LYS A 926 5.45 -0.55 -8.11
C LYS A 926 5.80 0.11 -9.43
N ARG A 927 5.78 -0.67 -10.51
CA ARG A 927 5.71 -0.12 -11.87
C ARG A 927 4.39 0.63 -12.02
N MET A 928 4.47 1.92 -12.31
CA MET A 928 3.33 2.83 -12.37
C MET A 928 3.65 4.06 -13.22
N THR A 929 2.67 4.91 -13.39
CA THR A 929 2.72 6.10 -14.26
C THR A 929 2.14 7.35 -13.59
N GLY A 930 1.43 7.22 -12.46
CA GLY A 930 0.70 8.33 -11.83
C GLY A 930 -0.66 8.63 -12.47
N LEU A 931 -1.04 7.85 -13.48
CA LEU A 931 -2.29 7.97 -14.24
C LEU A 931 -3.25 6.79 -13.99
N GLU A 932 -3.00 5.99 -12.95
CA GLU A 932 -3.76 4.77 -12.65
C GLU A 932 -5.25 5.06 -12.49
N LYS A 933 -5.62 6.22 -11.93
CA LYS A 933 -7.02 6.65 -11.76
C LYS A 933 -7.79 6.77 -13.08
N TRP A 934 -7.09 6.97 -14.20
CA TRP A 934 -7.71 7.09 -15.53
C TRP A 934 -7.78 5.73 -16.23
N ALA A 935 -6.87 4.82 -15.89
CA ALA A 935 -6.75 3.50 -16.50
C ALA A 935 -7.70 2.47 -15.89
N PHE A 936 -7.98 2.57 -14.58
CA PHE A 936 -8.81 1.60 -13.86
C PHE A 936 -10.18 2.18 -13.48
N GLU A 937 -11.19 1.31 -13.34
CA GLU A 937 -12.50 1.73 -12.86
C GLU A 937 -12.44 2.16 -11.39
N GLU A 938 -12.99 3.34 -11.12
CA GLU A 938 -13.08 3.87 -9.77
C GLU A 938 -14.13 3.15 -8.93
N THR A 939 -13.80 2.88 -7.67
CA THR A 939 -14.74 2.29 -6.70
C THR A 939 -15.41 3.37 -5.88
N TRP A 940 -16.74 3.37 -5.89
CA TRP A 940 -17.60 4.31 -5.16
C TRP A 940 -18.29 3.59 -4.00
N VAL A 941 -18.43 4.29 -2.88
CA VAL A 941 -19.00 3.76 -1.64
C VAL A 941 -19.89 4.80 -0.98
N SER A 942 -20.86 4.35 -0.18
CA SER A 942 -21.72 5.25 0.58
C SER A 942 -20.90 6.07 1.58
N LYS A 943 -21.14 7.38 1.62
CA LYS A 943 -20.47 8.33 2.51
C LYS A 943 -20.77 8.12 3.99
N ASP A 944 -21.85 7.41 4.30
CA ASP A 944 -22.31 7.10 5.67
C ASP A 944 -21.77 5.76 6.22
N LEU A 945 -20.95 5.04 5.45
CA LEU A 945 -20.16 3.90 5.92
C LEU A 945 -18.90 4.38 6.67
#